data_AF-A0A7C8PH01-F1
#
_entry.id   AF-A0A7C8PH01-F1
#
_cell.length_a   1.000
_cell.length_b   1.000
_cell.length_c   1.000
_cell.angle_alpha   90.00
_cell.angle_beta   90.00
_cell.angle_gamma   90.00
#
_symmetry.space_group_name_H-M   'P 1'
#
loop_
_entity.id
_entity.type
_entity.pdbx_description
1 polymer ?
#
loop_
_entity_poly.entity_id
_entity_poly.type
_entity_poly.pdbx_seq_one_letter_code
_entity_poly.pdbx_strand_id
1 'polypeptide(L)'
;MSDLVSSLDDEFEVLDPEEECFLLFLNKPDSRDLGFVNRTDSTVSVSINSQDLTIHQSPSLLTSTREAGTTGAVLWKVTPLLASWLTHPCNTVFQRILKPDYTVIELGAGTSGVLAVSCAPFVGAYYATDQDYCLKLLRKNILENTKDVAEKFSKSKGKSSNKRAKRGTETSSQTTTTGNATVLPLDWQLTQVSSIPEFKERQIDIIFAADCIYNESLVEPLVDTMADLSKLNRGKNTSGETDRDVTLVMVAQELRSPDVLEAFMKTFCAKFQVWRLPDKLFKDCGDGGKGLMEGGGYVVHTIPAKHLHDQFVMRRSISTIVSCAGPHSPIGGCLQAPLRGRILQYIRYQSTVPAKPSPLAGVRVLDLTRVLAGPYCTQILGDLGADVIKIEHVTRGDDTRAWGPPYAPRKDGKSGPGESAYFLAVSSSPWREKYLLLFNVSSRNKRSLALDFKAAEGQAIVKALAKTSDVLVENYLPGTLAKYGLDYETLRAENRGLIYASITGYGQTGPYSDRAGYDVMVEAEMGLMHITGERDGSPVKVGVAVTDLTTGLYTSNAILAALLSRTSTSQGQHIDMSLSDCQVATLANIASSVLVSGKRDGGRWGTAHPSIVPYEAFPTSDGSILLGGGNDRLFGILCKRIGYPEWASDERFVTNEKRVEYRYILVPMIGEETKNKSTQEWLEIFEGSGMPYAAVNDVYDTLHHDHVLARGMVKEVHHEACGPIKLVNTPFKFSDAEVSIRHAPPTLGEDTSDILEELGFTSDQINGLKSEGVVA
;
A
#
# COMPACT_ATOMS: atom_id res chain seq x y z
N MET A 1 -15.05 9.84 19.15
CA MET A 1 -16.22 8.92 19.10
C MET A 1 -17.56 9.55 19.53
N SER A 2 -17.72 10.10 20.75
CA SER A 2 -18.99 10.72 21.18
C SER A 2 -19.45 11.85 20.26
N ASP A 3 -18.52 12.65 19.75
CA ASP A 3 -18.79 13.77 18.84
C ASP A 3 -19.13 13.31 17.40
N LEU A 4 -18.60 12.15 16.99
CA LEU A 4 -18.90 11.52 15.69
C LEU A 4 -20.30 10.90 15.73
N VAL A 5 -20.70 10.34 16.88
CA VAL A 5 -22.02 9.71 17.08
C VAL A 5 -23.10 10.75 17.32
N SER A 6 -22.80 11.83 18.05
CA SER A 6 -23.76 12.92 18.32
C SER A 6 -24.02 13.85 17.13
N SER A 7 -23.19 13.77 16.08
CA SER A 7 -23.39 14.51 14.82
C SER A 7 -24.23 13.76 13.79
N LEU A 8 -24.67 12.53 14.09
CA LEU A 8 -25.60 11.78 13.25
C LEU A 8 -27.03 12.18 13.61
N ASP A 9 -27.81 12.67 12.65
CA ASP A 9 -29.16 13.21 12.87
C ASP A 9 -30.08 12.21 13.60
N ASP A 10 -30.71 12.66 14.70
CA ASP A 10 -31.64 11.87 15.52
C ASP A 10 -33.05 11.73 14.89
N GLU A 11 -33.37 12.50 13.83
CA GLU A 11 -34.68 12.53 13.19
C GLU A 11 -34.67 11.95 11.78
N PHE A 12 -34.71 10.63 11.68
CA PHE A 12 -35.09 9.95 10.43
C PHE A 12 -36.31 9.04 10.68
N GLU A 13 -37.44 9.38 10.07
CA GLU A 13 -38.49 8.41 9.78
C GLU A 13 -38.07 7.67 8.51
N VAL A 14 -37.71 6.39 8.63
CA VAL A 14 -37.50 5.51 7.47
C VAL A 14 -38.85 5.36 6.76
N LEU A 15 -39.12 6.26 5.81
CA LEU A 15 -40.40 6.31 5.11
C LEU A 15 -40.56 5.16 4.11
N ASP A 16 -39.47 4.50 3.71
CA ASP A 16 -39.56 3.25 2.95
C ASP A 16 -38.31 2.35 3.15
N PRO A 17 -38.43 1.18 3.80
CA PRO A 17 -37.33 0.22 3.97
C PRO A 17 -36.97 -0.55 2.68
N GLU A 18 -37.62 -0.23 1.55
CA GLU A 18 -37.22 -0.63 0.19
C GLU A 18 -36.05 0.23 -0.35
N GLU A 19 -35.59 1.27 0.38
CA GLU A 19 -34.35 1.98 0.04
C GLU A 19 -33.12 1.23 0.59
N GLU A 20 -32.05 1.12 -0.21
CA GLU A 20 -30.83 0.32 0.00
C GLU A 20 -30.11 0.56 1.37
N CYS A 21 -30.67 0.02 2.46
CA CYS A 21 -30.25 0.28 3.83
C CYS A 21 -29.85 -0.98 4.61
N PHE A 22 -29.06 -0.80 5.67
CA PHE A 22 -28.61 -1.87 6.55
C PHE A 22 -28.40 -1.44 8.00
N LEU A 23 -28.15 -2.40 8.91
CA LEU A 23 -28.03 -2.12 10.34
C LEU A 23 -26.62 -2.33 10.86
N LEU A 24 -26.12 -1.43 11.71
CA LEU A 24 -24.83 -1.52 12.40
C LEU A 24 -25.06 -1.45 13.91
N PHE A 25 -24.47 -2.39 14.66
CA PHE A 25 -24.50 -2.38 16.12
C PHE A 25 -23.12 -2.16 16.70
N LEU A 26 -22.98 -1.16 17.58
CA LEU A 26 -21.79 -0.90 18.39
C LEU A 26 -22.06 -1.32 19.82
N ASN A 27 -21.21 -2.21 20.34
CA ASN A 27 -21.39 -2.72 21.70
C ASN A 27 -20.06 -2.74 22.48
N LYS A 28 -20.11 -2.34 23.75
CA LYS A 28 -19.01 -2.49 24.70
C LYS A 28 -19.33 -3.69 25.60
N PRO A 29 -18.50 -4.75 25.63
CA PRO A 29 -18.84 -5.93 26.43
C PRO A 29 -18.85 -5.58 27.92
N ASP A 30 -20.01 -5.71 28.56
CA ASP A 30 -20.16 -5.45 30.00
C ASP A 30 -19.84 -6.71 30.81
N SER A 31 -18.75 -6.67 31.57
CA SER A 31 -18.34 -7.68 32.57
C SER A 31 -18.19 -9.14 32.07
N ARG A 32 -17.72 -10.04 32.94
CA ARG A 32 -17.12 -11.34 32.56
C ARG A 32 -18.11 -12.38 32.04
N ASP A 33 -19.41 -12.15 32.11
CA ASP A 33 -20.43 -13.17 31.88
C ASP A 33 -21.70 -12.58 31.25
N LEU A 34 -22.09 -13.06 30.07
CA LEU A 34 -23.44 -12.79 29.54
C LEU A 34 -24.48 -13.80 30.08
N GLY A 35 -24.08 -14.69 30.99
CA GLY A 35 -24.93 -15.65 31.67
C GLY A 35 -25.17 -16.97 30.93
N PHE A 36 -24.58 -17.17 29.75
CA PHE A 36 -24.84 -18.35 28.90
C PHE A 36 -23.61 -19.05 28.31
N VAL A 37 -22.37 -18.59 28.53
CA VAL A 37 -21.15 -19.22 27.95
C VAL A 37 -20.23 -19.76 29.04
N ASN A 38 -20.19 -21.09 29.20
CA ASN A 38 -19.15 -21.75 29.99
C ASN A 38 -17.87 -21.92 29.14
N ARG A 39 -16.77 -21.31 29.60
CA ARG A 39 -15.48 -21.29 28.86
C ARG A 39 -14.74 -22.63 28.87
N THR A 40 -15.13 -23.58 29.72
CA THR A 40 -14.49 -24.89 29.80
C THR A 40 -15.16 -25.95 28.93
N ASP A 41 -16.37 -25.70 28.47
CA ASP A 41 -17.18 -26.72 27.80
C ASP A 41 -16.96 -26.67 26.29
N SER A 42 -16.80 -27.82 25.65
CA SER A 42 -16.61 -27.86 24.18
C SER A 42 -17.86 -27.46 23.37
N THR A 43 -19.01 -27.29 24.04
CA THR A 43 -20.32 -26.97 23.46
C THR A 43 -21.13 -26.03 24.35
N VAL A 44 -21.98 -25.20 23.75
CA VAL A 44 -23.00 -24.37 24.44
C VAL A 44 -24.38 -24.74 23.91
N SER A 45 -25.37 -24.83 24.80
CA SER A 45 -26.78 -24.94 24.42
C SER A 45 -27.40 -23.55 24.39
N VAL A 46 -28.02 -23.18 23.26
CA VAL A 46 -28.70 -21.89 23.09
C VAL A 46 -30.09 -22.15 22.54
N SER A 47 -31.11 -21.50 23.09
CA SER A 47 -32.47 -21.54 22.53
C SER A 47 -32.71 -20.28 21.71
N ILE A 48 -33.01 -20.44 20.41
CA ILE A 48 -33.29 -19.35 19.47
C ILE A 48 -34.64 -19.64 18.82
N ASN A 49 -35.62 -18.73 18.91
CA ASN A 49 -36.99 -18.96 18.42
C ASN A 49 -37.62 -20.28 18.88
N SER A 50 -37.42 -20.64 20.15
CA SER A 50 -37.90 -21.90 20.74
C SER A 50 -37.32 -23.18 20.11
N GLN A 51 -36.22 -23.06 19.35
CA GLN A 51 -35.41 -24.19 18.92
C GLN A 51 -34.15 -24.26 19.79
N ASP A 52 -33.95 -25.40 20.44
CA ASP A 52 -32.73 -25.66 21.20
C ASP A 52 -31.62 -26.12 20.26
N LEU A 53 -30.51 -25.38 20.27
CA LEU A 53 -29.35 -25.57 19.41
C LEU A 53 -28.14 -25.95 20.25
N THR A 54 -27.36 -26.92 19.76
CA THR A 54 -26.06 -27.29 20.33
C THR A 54 -24.94 -26.72 19.49
N ILE A 55 -24.14 -25.84 20.06
CA ILE A 55 -23.12 -25.08 19.36
C ILE A 55 -21.74 -25.52 19.84
N HIS A 56 -20.93 -26.08 18.94
CA HIS A 56 -19.53 -26.37 19.19
C HIS A 56 -18.70 -25.09 19.24
N GLN A 57 -17.91 -24.95 20.30
CA GLN A 57 -17.06 -23.78 20.54
C GLN A 57 -15.69 -23.92 19.86
N SER A 58 -15.05 -22.78 19.57
CA SER A 58 -13.67 -22.74 19.04
C SER A 58 -12.66 -23.26 20.08
N PRO A 59 -11.69 -24.13 19.70
CA PRO A 59 -10.63 -24.58 20.60
C PRO A 59 -9.79 -23.43 21.21
N SER A 60 -9.67 -22.31 20.51
CA SER A 60 -8.94 -21.10 20.94
C SER A 60 -9.63 -20.34 22.09
N LEU A 61 -10.90 -20.67 22.35
CA LEU A 61 -11.68 -20.15 23.47
C LEU A 61 -11.43 -20.97 24.75
N LEU A 62 -11.29 -22.29 24.59
CA LEU A 62 -11.05 -23.26 25.68
C LEU A 62 -9.67 -23.12 26.32
N THR A 63 -8.70 -22.54 25.61
CA THR A 63 -7.30 -22.43 26.04
C THR A 63 -6.91 -21.03 26.53
N SER A 64 -7.85 -20.08 26.53
CA SER A 64 -7.57 -18.68 26.90
C SER A 64 -7.55 -18.46 28.41
N THR A 65 -6.45 -17.90 28.92
CA THR A 65 -6.28 -17.49 30.32
C THR A 65 -6.54 -16.00 30.58
N ARG A 66 -6.96 -15.24 29.55
CA ARG A 66 -7.17 -13.79 29.66
C ARG A 66 -8.46 -13.44 30.40
N GLU A 67 -8.39 -12.41 31.24
CA GLU A 67 -9.49 -11.98 32.10
C GLU A 67 -10.72 -11.48 31.31
N ALA A 68 -10.48 -10.75 30.21
CA ALA A 68 -11.49 -10.35 29.22
C ALA A 68 -11.82 -11.43 28.17
N GLY A 69 -11.11 -12.57 28.20
CA GLY A 69 -11.16 -13.60 27.15
C GLY A 69 -10.17 -13.35 26.00
N THR A 70 -10.02 -14.34 25.10
CA THR A 70 -9.40 -14.11 23.78
C THR A 70 -10.42 -13.39 22.88
N THR A 71 -9.98 -12.84 21.74
CA THR A 71 -10.90 -12.31 20.72
C THR A 71 -12.02 -13.33 20.45
N GLY A 72 -11.69 -14.61 20.23
CA GLY A 72 -12.69 -15.69 20.14
C GLY A 72 -13.71 -15.70 21.29
N ALA A 73 -13.29 -15.60 22.55
CA ALA A 73 -14.16 -15.64 23.72
C ALA A 73 -15.23 -14.54 23.81
N VAL A 74 -14.99 -13.36 23.22
CA VAL A 74 -15.95 -12.26 23.24
C VAL A 74 -16.93 -12.31 22.07
N LEU A 75 -16.54 -12.97 20.98
CA LEU A 75 -17.36 -13.12 19.78
C LEU A 75 -18.51 -14.10 20.01
N TRP A 76 -18.23 -15.22 20.68
CA TRP A 76 -19.24 -16.20 21.10
C TRP A 76 -20.22 -15.67 22.16
N LYS A 77 -19.88 -14.57 22.82
CA LYS A 77 -20.79 -13.85 23.71
C LYS A 77 -21.84 -13.05 22.92
N VAL A 78 -21.46 -12.31 21.89
CA VAL A 78 -22.40 -11.47 21.14
C VAL A 78 -23.23 -12.27 20.13
N THR A 79 -22.69 -13.38 19.61
CA THR A 79 -23.32 -14.14 18.52
C THR A 79 -24.73 -14.66 18.87
N PRO A 80 -24.99 -15.24 20.06
CA PRO A 80 -26.34 -15.65 20.45
C PRO A 80 -27.33 -14.49 20.59
N LEU A 81 -26.87 -13.32 21.05
CA LEU A 81 -27.71 -12.12 21.14
C LEU A 81 -28.09 -11.61 19.75
N LEU A 82 -27.12 -11.54 18.83
CA LEU A 82 -27.37 -11.17 17.45
C LEU A 82 -28.31 -12.15 16.76
N ALA A 83 -28.07 -13.45 16.91
CA ALA A 83 -28.92 -14.48 16.31
C ALA A 83 -30.33 -14.47 16.91
N SER A 84 -30.47 -14.27 18.22
CA SER A 84 -31.76 -14.07 18.89
C SER A 84 -32.49 -12.85 18.33
N TRP A 85 -31.81 -11.69 18.24
CA TRP A 85 -32.40 -10.47 17.69
C TRP A 85 -32.78 -10.59 16.22
N LEU A 86 -31.90 -11.16 15.39
CA LEU A 86 -32.17 -11.42 13.97
C LEU A 86 -33.43 -12.26 13.83
N THR A 87 -33.48 -13.40 14.52
CA THR A 87 -34.59 -14.34 14.38
C THR A 87 -35.87 -13.90 15.10
N HIS A 88 -35.81 -12.88 15.98
CA HIS A 88 -36.95 -12.46 16.80
C HIS A 88 -38.18 -12.05 15.95
N PRO A 89 -39.41 -12.45 16.31
CA PRO A 89 -40.62 -12.12 15.54
C PRO A 89 -40.89 -10.61 15.36
N CYS A 90 -40.44 -9.77 16.30
CA CYS A 90 -40.56 -8.31 16.20
C CYS A 90 -39.54 -7.68 15.23
N ASN A 91 -38.53 -8.44 14.79
CA ASN A 91 -37.56 -7.97 13.81
C ASN A 91 -38.13 -8.10 12.39
N THR A 92 -38.88 -7.10 11.98
CA THR A 92 -39.46 -7.04 10.63
C THR A 92 -38.40 -6.90 9.54
N VAL A 93 -37.18 -6.48 9.89
CA VAL A 93 -36.05 -6.36 8.96
C VAL A 93 -35.58 -7.76 8.57
N PHE A 94 -35.31 -8.64 9.52
CA PHE A 94 -34.85 -10.01 9.24
C PHE A 94 -35.86 -10.86 8.45
N GLN A 95 -37.16 -10.76 8.77
CA GLN A 95 -38.21 -11.50 8.05
C GLN A 95 -38.32 -11.09 6.56
N ARG A 96 -37.82 -9.90 6.21
CA ARG A 96 -37.81 -9.39 4.82
C ARG A 96 -36.54 -9.80 4.07
N ILE A 97 -35.45 -10.06 4.78
CA ILE A 97 -34.10 -10.32 4.25
C ILE A 97 -33.85 -11.80 3.95
N LEU A 98 -34.44 -12.76 4.66
CA LEU A 98 -34.14 -14.18 4.42
C LEU A 98 -35.25 -14.86 3.59
N LYS A 99 -35.18 -14.70 2.26
CA LYS A 99 -35.93 -15.56 1.33
C LYS A 99 -35.08 -16.80 0.98
N PRO A 100 -35.68 -17.90 0.50
CA PRO A 100 -34.93 -19.07 0.06
C PRO A 100 -33.83 -18.70 -0.96
N ASP A 101 -32.66 -19.32 -0.85
CA ASP A 101 -31.52 -19.25 -1.78
C ASP A 101 -30.56 -18.04 -1.65
N TYR A 102 -30.62 -17.29 -0.54
CA TYR A 102 -29.73 -16.15 -0.28
C TYR A 102 -28.26 -16.55 -0.02
N THR A 103 -27.32 -15.61 -0.20
CA THR A 103 -25.89 -15.82 0.09
C THR A 103 -25.47 -15.08 1.36
N VAL A 104 -24.87 -15.80 2.29
CA VAL A 104 -24.31 -15.21 3.51
C VAL A 104 -22.79 -15.13 3.37
N ILE A 105 -22.22 -13.98 3.72
CA ILE A 105 -20.78 -13.74 3.72
C ILE A 105 -20.35 -13.36 5.14
N GLU A 106 -19.40 -14.10 5.68
CA GLU A 106 -18.81 -13.82 6.97
C GLU A 106 -17.36 -13.36 6.82
N LEU A 107 -17.10 -12.15 7.31
CA LEU A 107 -15.81 -11.49 7.32
C LEU A 107 -15.24 -11.55 8.75
N GLY A 108 -14.69 -12.70 9.14
CA GLY A 108 -14.24 -12.92 10.53
C GLY A 108 -13.93 -14.37 10.87
N ALA A 109 -13.46 -14.63 12.10
CA ALA A 109 -12.85 -15.90 12.51
C ALA A 109 -13.59 -16.63 13.66
N GLY A 110 -14.78 -16.19 14.07
CA GLY A 110 -15.39 -16.71 15.30
C GLY A 110 -16.90 -16.90 15.37
N THR A 111 -17.72 -16.43 14.43
CA THR A 111 -19.19 -16.39 14.60
C THR A 111 -19.96 -17.44 13.81
N SER A 112 -19.25 -18.20 12.98
CA SER A 112 -19.84 -18.92 11.85
C SER A 112 -20.85 -19.97 12.25
N GLY A 113 -20.65 -20.64 13.38
CA GLY A 113 -21.52 -21.75 13.79
C GLY A 113 -22.96 -21.35 14.05
N VAL A 114 -23.18 -20.29 14.83
CA VAL A 114 -24.53 -19.91 15.32
C VAL A 114 -25.30 -19.12 14.26
N LEU A 115 -24.63 -18.18 13.58
CA LEU A 115 -25.25 -17.42 12.51
C LEU A 115 -25.62 -18.32 11.34
N ALA A 116 -24.72 -19.23 10.95
CA ALA A 116 -25.03 -20.19 9.89
C ALA A 116 -26.18 -21.10 10.26
N VAL A 117 -26.26 -21.65 11.49
CA VAL A 117 -27.39 -22.52 11.87
C VAL A 117 -28.71 -21.74 11.92
N SER A 118 -28.70 -20.51 12.43
CA SER A 118 -29.90 -19.66 12.52
C SER A 118 -30.46 -19.29 11.14
N CYS A 119 -29.58 -19.17 10.14
CA CYS A 119 -29.96 -18.82 8.76
C CYS A 119 -30.00 -20.03 7.80
N ALA A 120 -29.37 -21.16 8.16
CA ALA A 120 -29.17 -22.36 7.33
C ALA A 120 -30.44 -22.87 6.63
N PRO A 121 -31.63 -22.85 7.27
CA PRO A 121 -32.85 -23.30 6.60
C PRO A 121 -33.25 -22.45 5.39
N PHE A 122 -32.71 -21.24 5.26
CA PHE A 122 -33.14 -20.22 4.28
C PHE A 122 -32.02 -19.77 3.32
N VAL A 123 -30.77 -20.21 3.49
CA VAL A 123 -29.62 -19.73 2.71
C VAL A 123 -29.08 -20.79 1.74
N GLY A 124 -28.73 -20.39 0.51
CA GLY A 124 -28.21 -21.28 -0.52
C GLY A 124 -26.68 -21.40 -0.52
N ALA A 125 -25.96 -20.35 -0.13
CA ALA A 125 -24.51 -20.33 -0.04
C ALA A 125 -24.02 -19.57 1.21
N TYR A 126 -22.92 -20.05 1.80
CA TYR A 126 -22.27 -19.45 2.96
C TYR A 126 -20.76 -19.33 2.69
N TYR A 127 -20.26 -18.11 2.61
CA TYR A 127 -18.84 -17.80 2.49
C TYR A 127 -18.29 -17.44 3.87
N ALA A 128 -17.19 -18.08 4.27
CA ALA A 128 -16.52 -17.79 5.53
C ALA A 128 -15.01 -17.64 5.30
N THR A 129 -14.28 -17.08 6.27
CA THR A 129 -12.82 -16.97 6.20
C THR A 129 -12.16 -18.28 5.76
N ASP A 130 -11.10 -18.17 4.96
CA ASP A 130 -10.27 -19.28 4.47
C ASP A 130 -9.54 -20.08 5.57
N GLN A 131 -9.69 -19.70 6.84
CA GLN A 131 -9.15 -20.45 7.96
C GLN A 131 -9.83 -21.82 8.10
N ASP A 132 -9.06 -22.88 7.86
CA ASP A 132 -9.52 -24.28 7.84
C ASP A 132 -10.27 -24.71 9.12
N TYR A 133 -9.88 -24.20 10.30
CA TYR A 133 -10.59 -24.52 11.55
C TYR A 133 -11.98 -23.85 11.63
N CYS A 134 -12.15 -22.64 11.09
CA CYS A 134 -13.44 -21.95 11.02
C CYS A 134 -14.39 -22.72 10.10
N LEU A 135 -13.90 -23.13 8.92
CA LEU A 135 -14.66 -23.93 7.96
C LEU A 135 -15.06 -25.29 8.56
N LYS A 136 -14.14 -25.95 9.28
CA LYS A 136 -14.44 -27.20 10.01
C LYS A 136 -15.51 -27.02 11.08
N LEU A 137 -15.42 -25.95 11.87
CA LEU A 137 -16.36 -25.68 12.96
C LEU A 137 -17.75 -25.29 12.43
N LEU A 138 -17.80 -24.46 11.39
CA LEU A 138 -19.00 -24.09 10.64
C LEU A 138 -19.73 -25.33 10.12
N ARG A 139 -19.02 -26.19 9.39
CA ARG A 139 -19.55 -27.46 8.86
C ARG A 139 -20.09 -28.35 9.98
N LYS A 140 -19.37 -28.45 11.09
CA LYS A 140 -19.77 -29.25 12.26
C LYS A 140 -21.07 -28.73 12.88
N ASN A 141 -21.19 -27.42 13.09
CA ASN A 141 -22.37 -26.79 13.68
C ASN A 141 -23.61 -26.90 12.78
N ILE A 142 -23.46 -26.67 11.47
CA ILE A 142 -24.55 -26.88 10.50
C ILE A 142 -25.00 -28.34 10.56
N LEU A 143 -24.06 -29.30 10.46
CA LEU A 143 -24.39 -30.72 10.43
C LEU A 143 -25.09 -31.19 11.72
N GLU A 144 -24.67 -30.72 12.89
CA GLU A 144 -25.25 -31.13 14.17
C GLU A 144 -26.69 -30.64 14.34
N ASN A 145 -26.98 -29.40 13.93
CA ASN A 145 -28.27 -28.75 14.20
C ASN A 145 -29.29 -28.86 13.05
N THR A 146 -28.87 -29.31 11.86
CA THR A 146 -29.78 -29.47 10.71
C THR A 146 -30.22 -30.93 10.46
N LYS A 147 -29.62 -31.92 11.13
CA LYS A 147 -29.99 -33.34 11.04
C LYS A 147 -31.46 -33.60 11.35
N ASP A 148 -32.04 -32.92 12.34
CA ASP A 148 -33.44 -33.09 12.74
C ASP A 148 -34.45 -32.39 11.81
N VAL A 149 -34.00 -31.39 11.05
CA VAL A 149 -34.86 -30.63 10.13
C VAL A 149 -35.14 -31.46 8.86
N ALA A 150 -34.17 -32.23 8.39
CA ALA A 150 -34.33 -33.12 7.23
C ALA A 150 -35.34 -34.25 7.48
N GLU A 151 -35.37 -34.83 8.68
CA GLU A 151 -36.38 -35.85 9.03
C GLU A 151 -37.79 -35.27 9.16
N LYS A 152 -37.93 -34.03 9.67
CA LYS A 152 -39.22 -33.32 9.71
C LYS A 152 -39.71 -32.89 8.32
N PHE A 153 -38.82 -32.47 7.42
CA PHE A 153 -39.18 -32.07 6.05
C PHE A 153 -39.40 -33.26 5.09
N SER A 154 -38.71 -34.40 5.27
CA SER A 154 -38.87 -35.58 4.40
C SER A 154 -40.24 -36.27 4.51
N LYS A 155 -40.98 -36.02 5.60
CA LYS A 155 -42.39 -36.42 5.73
C LYS A 155 -43.34 -35.62 4.82
N SER A 156 -42.86 -34.54 4.18
CA SER A 156 -43.70 -33.62 3.40
C SER A 156 -43.46 -33.60 1.88
N LYS A 157 -42.42 -34.25 1.33
CA LYS A 157 -42.22 -34.34 -0.13
C LYS A 157 -41.85 -35.76 -0.58
N GLY A 158 -42.74 -36.32 -1.40
CA GLY A 158 -42.67 -37.67 -1.92
C GLY A 158 -41.55 -37.90 -2.94
N LYS A 159 -41.02 -39.13 -2.87
CA LYS A 159 -40.38 -39.96 -3.91
C LYS A 159 -39.82 -39.25 -5.16
N SER A 160 -38.49 -39.20 -5.27
CA SER A 160 -37.81 -39.37 -6.55
C SER A 160 -36.39 -39.94 -6.37
N SER A 161 -35.96 -40.70 -7.37
CA SER A 161 -35.03 -41.81 -7.35
C SER A 161 -33.53 -41.46 -7.48
N ASN A 162 -32.71 -42.25 -6.79
CA ASN A 162 -31.26 -42.40 -6.92
C ASN A 162 -30.77 -42.58 -8.38
N LYS A 163 -29.76 -41.80 -8.79
CA LYS A 163 -28.75 -42.23 -9.76
C LYS A 163 -27.35 -41.85 -9.29
N ARG A 164 -26.50 -42.87 -9.27
CA ARG A 164 -25.11 -42.89 -8.81
C ARG A 164 -24.18 -42.51 -9.97
N ALA A 165 -23.29 -41.55 -9.80
CA ALA A 165 -22.24 -41.22 -10.77
C ALA A 165 -20.83 -41.44 -10.17
N LYS A 166 -19.90 -41.81 -11.06
CA LYS A 166 -18.59 -42.44 -10.85
C LYS A 166 -17.51 -41.49 -10.30
N ARG A 167 -16.54 -42.11 -9.61
CA ARG A 167 -15.24 -41.55 -9.19
C ARG A 167 -14.42 -41.06 -10.39
N GLY A 168 -13.97 -39.82 -10.32
CA GLY A 168 -12.86 -39.22 -11.08
C GLY A 168 -11.96 -38.45 -10.12
N THR A 169 -10.67 -38.43 -10.41
CA THR A 169 -9.56 -37.79 -9.68
C THR A 169 -9.54 -36.26 -9.89
N GLU A 170 -9.46 -35.46 -8.81
CA GLU A 170 -9.31 -34.00 -8.91
C GLU A 170 -8.38 -33.39 -7.85
N THR A 171 -7.57 -32.44 -8.31
CA THR A 171 -6.75 -31.45 -7.59
C THR A 171 -7.60 -30.30 -7.02
N SER A 172 -7.26 -29.83 -5.81
CA SER A 172 -7.53 -28.50 -5.21
C SER A 172 -8.90 -27.81 -5.47
N SER A 173 -9.86 -28.00 -4.55
CA SER A 173 -10.86 -27.01 -4.07
C SER A 173 -11.95 -27.77 -3.29
N GLN A 174 -12.07 -27.57 -1.96
CA GLN A 174 -13.05 -28.32 -1.15
C GLN A 174 -14.37 -27.55 -1.01
N THR A 175 -15.16 -27.50 -2.07
CA THR A 175 -16.60 -27.20 -2.00
C THR A 175 -17.32 -28.40 -1.38
N THR A 176 -18.07 -28.21 -0.29
CA THR A 176 -18.81 -29.30 0.38
C THR A 176 -20.24 -28.86 0.71
N THR A 177 -21.25 -29.54 0.17
CA THR A 177 -22.66 -29.28 0.48
C THR A 177 -23.01 -29.88 1.85
N THR A 178 -23.52 -29.06 2.78
CA THR A 178 -23.91 -29.52 4.13
C THR A 178 -25.32 -29.00 4.45
N GLY A 179 -26.34 -29.84 4.40
CA GLY A 179 -27.75 -29.40 4.44
C GLY A 179 -28.19 -28.76 3.11
N ASN A 180 -28.93 -27.63 3.17
CA ASN A 180 -29.35 -26.85 1.99
C ASN A 180 -28.32 -25.80 1.54
N ALA A 181 -27.25 -25.55 2.32
CA ALA A 181 -26.28 -24.50 2.07
C ALA A 181 -24.93 -25.04 1.54
N THR A 182 -24.34 -24.32 0.59
CA THR A 182 -22.98 -24.57 0.08
C THR A 182 -21.96 -23.75 0.87
N VAL A 183 -20.97 -24.38 1.49
CA VAL A 183 -19.94 -23.68 2.29
C VAL A 183 -18.66 -23.47 1.49
N LEU A 184 -18.21 -22.22 1.36
CA LEU A 184 -17.05 -21.80 0.56
C LEU A 184 -16.07 -20.93 1.36
N PRO A 185 -14.75 -21.03 1.10
CA PRO A 185 -13.75 -20.15 1.71
C PRO A 185 -13.75 -18.76 1.04
N LEU A 186 -13.41 -17.73 1.81
CA LEU A 186 -13.21 -16.36 1.36
C LEU A 186 -12.00 -15.76 2.11
N ASP A 187 -10.92 -15.48 1.38
CA ASP A 187 -9.82 -14.66 1.90
C ASP A 187 -10.12 -13.19 1.58
N TRP A 188 -10.82 -12.50 2.46
CA TRP A 188 -11.20 -11.10 2.25
C TRP A 188 -10.01 -10.13 2.25
N GLN A 189 -8.80 -10.55 2.64
CA GLN A 189 -7.61 -9.70 2.61
C GLN A 189 -6.98 -9.64 1.22
N LEU A 190 -7.03 -10.76 0.49
CA LEU A 190 -6.34 -10.92 -0.80
C LEU A 190 -7.30 -11.17 -1.97
N THR A 191 -8.52 -11.61 -1.70
CA THR A 191 -9.49 -11.95 -2.74
C THR A 191 -10.20 -10.70 -3.22
N GLN A 192 -9.94 -10.32 -4.47
CA GLN A 192 -10.80 -9.35 -5.14
C GLN A 192 -12.20 -9.95 -5.27
N VAL A 193 -13.19 -9.26 -4.72
CA VAL A 193 -14.60 -9.67 -4.75
C VAL A 193 -15.07 -9.97 -6.18
N SER A 194 -14.61 -9.17 -7.16
CA SER A 194 -14.87 -9.36 -8.58
C SER A 194 -14.25 -10.61 -9.20
N SER A 195 -13.40 -11.35 -8.48
CA SER A 195 -12.73 -12.56 -8.98
C SER A 195 -13.51 -13.85 -8.68
N ILE A 196 -14.50 -13.80 -7.78
CA ILE A 196 -15.27 -14.96 -7.33
C ILE A 196 -16.35 -15.28 -8.38
N PRO A 197 -16.29 -16.44 -9.08
CA PRO A 197 -17.18 -16.76 -10.19
C PRO A 197 -18.66 -16.77 -9.84
N GLU A 198 -19.01 -17.28 -8.67
CA GLU A 198 -20.39 -17.34 -8.18
C GLU A 198 -20.98 -15.93 -7.96
N PHE A 199 -20.12 -14.94 -7.69
CA PHE A 199 -20.48 -13.52 -7.57
C PHE A 199 -20.74 -12.83 -8.92
N LYS A 200 -20.34 -13.46 -10.03
CA LYS A 200 -20.59 -12.96 -11.39
C LYS A 200 -21.86 -13.54 -12.01
N GLU A 201 -22.24 -14.75 -11.61
CA GLU A 201 -23.26 -15.55 -12.29
C GLU A 201 -24.63 -15.59 -11.58
N ARG A 202 -24.74 -15.07 -10.34
CA ARG A 202 -26.00 -15.04 -9.58
C ARG A 202 -26.37 -13.61 -9.18
N GLN A 203 -27.67 -13.29 -9.17
CA GLN A 203 -28.20 -12.17 -8.40
C GLN A 203 -28.01 -12.53 -6.92
N ILE A 204 -27.26 -11.72 -6.16
CA ILE A 204 -26.85 -12.10 -4.80
C ILE A 204 -27.41 -11.13 -3.78
N ASP A 205 -28.27 -11.64 -2.93
CA ASP A 205 -28.66 -10.96 -1.72
C ASP A 205 -27.70 -11.36 -0.58
N ILE A 206 -27.06 -10.36 0.07
CA ILE A 206 -25.86 -10.55 0.91
C ILE A 206 -26.08 -10.14 2.36
N ILE A 207 -25.84 -11.05 3.31
CA ILE A 207 -25.67 -10.71 4.74
C ILE A 207 -24.17 -10.68 5.08
N PHE A 208 -23.70 -9.65 5.79
CA PHE A 208 -22.28 -9.51 6.17
C PHE A 208 -22.07 -9.55 7.69
N ALA A 209 -21.63 -10.67 8.22
CA ALA A 209 -21.23 -10.73 9.62
C ALA A 209 -19.75 -10.36 9.78
N ALA A 210 -19.45 -9.31 10.55
CA ALA A 210 -18.09 -8.89 10.88
C ALA A 210 -17.81 -9.06 12.38
N ASP A 211 -16.59 -9.47 12.69
CA ASP A 211 -16.26 -10.15 13.95
C ASP A 211 -15.43 -9.24 14.89
N CYS A 212 -14.31 -8.69 14.42
CA CYS A 212 -13.51 -7.76 15.21
C CYS A 212 -12.42 -7.16 14.32
N ILE A 213 -12.21 -5.85 14.41
CA ILE A 213 -11.01 -5.25 13.82
C ILE A 213 -9.97 -5.16 14.93
N TYR A 214 -8.92 -5.95 14.80
CA TYR A 214 -7.89 -6.07 15.83
C TYR A 214 -6.65 -5.24 15.54
N ASN A 215 -6.57 -4.67 14.33
CA ASN A 215 -5.48 -3.87 13.84
C ASN A 215 -6.05 -2.80 12.89
N GLU A 216 -5.64 -1.55 13.08
CA GLU A 216 -5.99 -0.43 12.21
C GLU A 216 -5.66 -0.72 10.73
N SER A 217 -4.58 -1.45 10.45
CA SER A 217 -4.18 -1.80 9.08
C SER A 217 -5.19 -2.70 8.33
N LEU A 218 -6.14 -3.29 9.05
CA LEU A 218 -7.18 -4.15 8.49
C LEU A 218 -8.54 -3.44 8.37
N VAL A 219 -8.66 -2.23 8.91
CA VAL A 219 -9.87 -1.41 8.82
C VAL A 219 -10.20 -1.14 7.36
N GLU A 220 -9.26 -0.57 6.60
CA GLU A 220 -9.50 -0.14 5.23
C GLU A 220 -9.79 -1.32 4.29
N PRO A 221 -9.00 -2.41 4.25
CA PRO A 221 -9.33 -3.57 3.42
C PRO A 221 -10.69 -4.20 3.75
N LEU A 222 -11.08 -4.23 5.02
CA LEU A 222 -12.37 -4.76 5.44
C LEU A 222 -13.53 -3.87 4.95
N VAL A 223 -13.43 -2.55 5.17
CA VAL A 223 -14.46 -1.59 4.73
C VAL A 223 -14.55 -1.52 3.20
N ASP A 224 -13.42 -1.62 2.49
CA ASP A 224 -13.39 -1.67 1.02
C ASP A 224 -14.04 -2.94 0.49
N THR A 225 -13.76 -4.10 1.10
CA THR A 225 -14.42 -5.37 0.76
C THR A 225 -15.94 -5.28 0.96
N MET A 226 -16.38 -4.66 2.05
CA MET A 226 -17.81 -4.38 2.29
C MET A 226 -18.40 -3.47 1.22
N ALA A 227 -17.70 -2.38 0.89
CA ALA A 227 -18.13 -1.44 -0.14
C ALA A 227 -18.20 -2.10 -1.52
N ASP A 228 -17.25 -2.96 -1.87
CA ASP A 228 -17.24 -3.64 -3.16
C ASP A 228 -18.32 -4.71 -3.28
N LEU A 229 -18.53 -5.51 -2.24
CA LEU A 229 -19.64 -6.46 -2.18
C LEU A 229 -21.00 -5.73 -2.27
N SER A 230 -21.16 -4.55 -1.66
CA SER A 230 -22.39 -3.75 -1.79
C SER A 230 -22.66 -3.24 -3.22
N LYS A 231 -21.63 -3.13 -4.07
CA LYS A 231 -21.75 -2.66 -5.45
C LYS A 231 -22.09 -3.77 -6.45
N LEU A 232 -21.84 -5.04 -6.11
CA LEU A 232 -21.98 -6.16 -7.04
C LEU A 232 -23.39 -6.32 -7.63
N ASN A 233 -24.44 -5.89 -6.91
CA ASN A 233 -25.83 -6.09 -7.32
C ASN A 233 -26.45 -4.88 -8.08
N ARG A 234 -25.67 -3.84 -8.41
CA ARG A 234 -26.18 -2.58 -9.01
C ARG A 234 -26.35 -2.62 -10.54
N GLY A 235 -26.73 -3.77 -11.10
CA GLY A 235 -27.01 -3.91 -12.53
C GLY A 235 -28.44 -3.53 -12.89
N LYS A 236 -28.65 -2.76 -13.97
CA LYS A 236 -30.00 -2.52 -14.52
C LYS A 236 -30.55 -3.81 -15.13
N ASN A 237 -31.73 -4.25 -14.70
CA ASN A 237 -32.47 -5.30 -15.42
C ASN A 237 -32.91 -4.79 -16.81
N THR A 238 -33.18 -5.72 -17.72
CA THR A 238 -33.55 -5.47 -19.13
C THR A 238 -34.85 -4.65 -19.32
N SER A 239 -35.63 -4.43 -18.26
CA SER A 239 -36.83 -3.58 -18.22
C SER A 239 -36.59 -2.14 -17.75
N GLY A 240 -35.38 -1.79 -17.28
CA GLY A 240 -35.08 -0.44 -16.79
C GLY A 240 -35.63 -0.11 -15.39
N GLU A 241 -36.30 -1.05 -14.74
CA GLU A 241 -36.71 -0.96 -13.33
C GLU A 241 -35.57 -1.44 -12.42
N THR A 242 -35.30 -0.68 -11.35
CA THR A 242 -34.42 -1.07 -10.24
C THR A 242 -35.16 -2.08 -9.38
N ASP A 243 -35.15 -3.35 -9.80
CA ASP A 243 -35.66 -4.44 -8.98
C ASP A 243 -34.47 -5.01 -8.18
N ARG A 244 -34.31 -4.57 -6.91
CA ARG A 244 -34.04 -5.40 -5.71
C ARG A 244 -33.08 -4.82 -4.65
N ASP A 245 -33.49 -5.04 -3.40
CA ASP A 245 -32.94 -4.56 -2.13
C ASP A 245 -31.73 -5.37 -1.66
N VAL A 246 -30.52 -4.79 -1.75
CA VAL A 246 -29.37 -5.31 -1.00
C VAL A 246 -29.57 -4.99 0.47
N THR A 247 -29.70 -6.00 1.34
CA THR A 247 -29.78 -5.77 2.78
C THR A 247 -28.58 -6.32 3.53
N LEU A 248 -27.71 -5.39 3.93
CA LEU A 248 -26.55 -5.65 4.77
C LEU A 248 -27.00 -5.70 6.26
N VAL A 249 -26.29 -6.41 7.13
CA VAL A 249 -26.51 -6.39 8.58
C VAL A 249 -25.15 -6.61 9.23
N MET A 250 -24.64 -5.62 9.95
CA MET A 250 -23.33 -5.62 10.59
C MET A 250 -23.43 -5.52 12.12
N VAL A 251 -22.54 -6.23 12.80
CA VAL A 251 -22.23 -5.97 14.21
C VAL A 251 -20.75 -5.64 14.27
N ALA A 252 -20.38 -4.50 14.85
CA ALA A 252 -19.00 -4.15 15.07
C ALA A 252 -18.77 -3.95 16.58
N GLN A 253 -17.83 -4.70 17.15
CA GLN A 253 -17.57 -4.65 18.59
C GLN A 253 -16.22 -4.00 18.90
N GLU A 254 -16.21 -3.16 19.95
CA GLU A 254 -14.97 -2.63 20.54
C GLU A 254 -14.33 -3.71 21.43
N LEU A 255 -13.19 -4.29 21.01
CA LEU A 255 -12.56 -5.38 21.76
C LEU A 255 -11.10 -5.16 22.17
N ARG A 256 -10.38 -4.22 21.54
CA ARG A 256 -8.94 -4.04 21.81
C ARG A 256 -8.52 -2.62 22.13
N SER A 257 -8.90 -1.66 21.31
CA SER A 257 -8.63 -0.24 21.55
C SER A 257 -9.80 0.60 21.04
N PRO A 258 -10.22 1.65 21.79
CA PRO A 258 -11.11 2.68 21.30
C PRO A 258 -10.64 3.27 19.95
N ASP A 259 -9.33 3.37 19.74
CA ASP A 259 -8.72 3.97 18.55
C ASP A 259 -9.02 3.16 17.28
N VAL A 260 -9.03 1.82 17.39
CA VAL A 260 -9.31 0.95 16.23
C VAL A 260 -10.79 1.01 15.85
N LEU A 261 -11.68 1.12 16.85
CA LEU A 261 -13.10 1.35 16.58
C LEU A 261 -13.34 2.75 15.98
N GLU A 262 -12.62 3.76 16.45
CA GLU A 262 -12.70 5.11 15.88
C GLU A 262 -12.19 5.16 14.43
N ALA A 263 -11.04 4.52 14.13
CA ALA A 263 -10.53 4.37 12.78
C ALA A 263 -11.53 3.62 11.88
N PHE A 264 -12.15 2.56 12.38
CA PHE A 264 -13.23 1.87 11.69
C PHE A 264 -14.40 2.79 11.38
N MET A 265 -14.99 3.44 12.39
CA MET A 265 -16.15 4.31 12.18
C MET A 265 -15.84 5.46 11.23
N LYS A 266 -14.62 6.02 11.28
CA LYS A 266 -14.18 7.07 10.35
C LYS A 266 -14.13 6.57 8.91
N THR A 267 -13.46 5.44 8.66
CA THR A 267 -13.35 4.84 7.32
C THR A 267 -14.70 4.36 6.81
N PHE A 268 -15.53 3.83 7.70
CA PHE A 268 -16.86 3.34 7.43
C PHE A 268 -17.81 4.48 7.03
N CYS A 269 -17.90 5.56 7.82
CA CYS A 269 -18.69 6.75 7.49
C CYS A 269 -18.14 7.52 6.26
N ALA A 270 -16.87 7.32 5.89
CA ALA A 270 -16.33 7.86 4.64
C ALA A 270 -16.85 7.14 3.39
N LYS A 271 -17.27 5.87 3.53
CA LYS A 271 -17.73 5.01 2.42
C LYS A 271 -19.25 4.85 2.40
N PHE A 272 -19.90 4.93 3.56
CA PHE A 272 -21.33 4.74 3.75
C PHE A 272 -21.99 5.93 4.46
N GLN A 273 -23.27 6.18 4.19
CA GLN A 273 -24.07 7.14 4.95
C GLN A 273 -24.68 6.44 6.16
N VAL A 274 -24.53 6.99 7.37
CA VAL A 274 -24.96 6.35 8.62
C VAL A 274 -25.92 7.26 9.38
N TRP A 275 -26.99 6.70 9.93
CA TRP A 275 -27.96 7.34 10.82
C TRP A 275 -28.14 6.51 12.07
N ARG A 276 -28.64 7.11 13.14
CA ARG A 276 -28.91 6.40 14.39
C ARG A 276 -30.29 5.74 14.38
N LEU A 277 -30.42 4.55 14.96
CA LEU A 277 -31.70 3.88 15.18
C LEU A 277 -32.43 4.46 16.40
N PRO A 278 -33.74 4.74 16.32
CA PRO A 278 -34.52 5.17 17.47
C PRO A 278 -34.59 4.10 18.57
N ASP A 279 -34.32 4.50 19.82
CA ASP A 279 -34.27 3.58 20.98
C ASP A 279 -35.59 2.82 21.23
N LYS A 280 -36.72 3.35 20.74
CA LYS A 280 -38.05 2.74 20.83
C LYS A 280 -38.18 1.38 20.11
N LEU A 281 -37.41 1.15 19.04
CA LEU A 281 -37.39 -0.15 18.32
C LEU A 281 -36.85 -1.28 19.20
N PHE A 282 -36.07 -0.97 20.22
CA PHE A 282 -35.47 -1.95 21.13
C PHE A 282 -36.34 -2.27 22.34
N LYS A 283 -37.25 -1.37 22.73
CA LYS A 283 -38.09 -1.52 23.94
C LYS A 283 -39.17 -2.61 23.81
N ASP A 284 -39.62 -2.91 22.59
CA ASP A 284 -40.68 -3.90 22.33
C ASP A 284 -40.14 -5.31 22.00
N CYS A 285 -38.81 -5.51 22.02
CA CYS A 285 -38.15 -6.80 21.74
C CYS A 285 -37.97 -7.70 22.99
N GLY A 286 -38.59 -7.37 24.12
CA GLY A 286 -38.52 -8.17 25.34
C GLY A 286 -37.08 -8.38 25.88
N ASP A 287 -36.86 -9.50 26.56
CA ASP A 287 -35.56 -9.99 27.04
C ASP A 287 -34.59 -10.40 25.91
N GLY A 288 -35.02 -10.41 24.65
CA GLY A 288 -34.23 -10.73 23.45
C GLY A 288 -33.30 -9.63 22.94
N GLY A 289 -33.26 -8.46 23.60
CA GLY A 289 -32.34 -7.35 23.32
C GLY A 289 -31.49 -6.91 24.52
N LYS A 290 -31.58 -7.60 25.66
CA LYS A 290 -30.76 -7.29 26.85
C LYS A 290 -29.28 -7.47 26.53
N GLY A 291 -28.54 -6.36 26.50
CA GLY A 291 -27.10 -6.34 26.28
C GLY A 291 -26.66 -5.69 24.97
N LEU A 292 -27.57 -5.32 24.06
CA LEU A 292 -27.27 -4.31 23.03
C LEU A 292 -27.36 -2.93 23.67
N MET A 293 -26.36 -2.06 23.49
CA MET A 293 -26.35 -0.75 24.17
C MET A 293 -27.53 0.11 23.72
N GLU A 294 -28.16 0.80 24.68
CA GLU A 294 -29.07 1.92 24.40
C GLU A 294 -28.27 2.99 23.61
N GLY A 295 -28.77 3.43 22.45
CA GLY A 295 -28.02 4.28 21.52
C GLY A 295 -26.92 3.60 20.68
N GLY A 296 -26.80 2.28 20.69
CA GLY A 296 -25.75 1.54 19.96
C GLY A 296 -26.13 1.06 18.54
N GLY A 297 -27.36 1.30 18.09
CA GLY A 297 -27.85 0.85 16.78
C GLY A 297 -27.86 1.97 15.74
N TYR A 298 -27.51 1.64 14.50
CA TYR A 298 -27.43 2.58 13.37
C TYR A 298 -28.05 1.98 12.09
N VAL A 299 -28.70 2.80 11.27
CA VAL A 299 -29.12 2.50 9.89
C VAL A 299 -28.06 3.05 8.94
N VAL A 300 -27.70 2.34 7.89
CA VAL A 300 -26.65 2.74 6.96
C VAL A 300 -27.12 2.60 5.52
N HIS A 301 -26.96 3.63 4.68
CA HIS A 301 -27.21 3.56 3.24
C HIS A 301 -25.98 3.08 2.49
N THR A 302 -26.21 2.22 1.52
CA THR A 302 -25.22 1.74 0.53
C THR A 302 -24.76 2.81 -0.48
N ILE A 303 -25.47 3.93 -0.68
CA ILE A 303 -25.11 4.95 -1.68
C ILE A 303 -23.94 5.81 -1.15
N PRO A 304 -22.84 5.99 -1.90
CA PRO A 304 -21.72 6.80 -1.47
C PRO A 304 -22.12 8.25 -1.19
N ALA A 305 -21.57 8.84 -0.12
CA ALA A 305 -21.82 10.21 0.34
C ALA A 305 -21.81 11.28 -0.77
N LYS A 306 -20.95 11.10 -1.78
CA LYS A 306 -20.76 12.04 -2.90
C LYS A 306 -21.91 12.07 -3.92
N HIS A 307 -22.82 11.10 -3.94
CA HIS A 307 -23.91 11.05 -4.93
C HIS A 307 -25.28 11.49 -4.39
N LEU A 308 -25.44 11.57 -3.06
CA LEU A 308 -26.69 11.97 -2.45
C LEU A 308 -26.87 13.49 -2.38
N HIS A 309 -25.79 14.27 -2.33
CA HIS A 309 -25.88 15.75 -2.26
C HIS A 309 -26.59 16.34 -3.50
N ASP A 310 -26.39 15.75 -4.68
CA ASP A 310 -27.02 16.20 -5.93
C ASP A 310 -28.45 15.64 -6.11
N GLN A 311 -28.80 14.49 -5.51
CA GLN A 311 -30.14 13.91 -5.60
C GLN A 311 -31.12 14.45 -4.53
N PHE A 312 -30.63 14.82 -3.34
CA PHE A 312 -31.48 15.31 -2.26
C PHE A 312 -31.84 16.79 -2.36
N VAL A 313 -31.05 17.61 -3.07
CA VAL A 313 -31.44 18.99 -3.40
C VAL A 313 -32.60 19.01 -4.41
N MET A 314 -32.77 17.96 -5.22
CA MET A 314 -33.88 17.82 -6.18
C MET A 314 -35.17 17.27 -5.57
N ARG A 315 -35.13 16.46 -4.50
CA ARG A 315 -36.34 15.86 -3.90
C ARG A 315 -37.03 16.72 -2.84
N ARG A 316 -36.48 17.87 -2.45
CA ARG A 316 -37.18 18.90 -1.62
C ARG A 316 -38.14 19.78 -2.41
N SER A 317 -38.29 19.57 -3.72
CA SER A 317 -39.24 20.29 -4.54
C SER A 317 -40.09 19.28 -5.32
N ILE A 318 -41.41 19.35 -5.11
CA ILE A 318 -42.52 18.63 -5.79
C ILE A 318 -43.29 17.69 -4.85
N SER A 319 -44.19 18.29 -4.05
CA SER A 319 -45.63 17.94 -3.95
C SER A 319 -46.28 18.79 -2.84
N THR A 320 -46.67 20.03 -3.15
CA THR A 320 -48.06 20.44 -3.44
C THR A 320 -48.90 20.73 -2.19
N ILE A 321 -49.24 22.01 -1.97
CA ILE A 321 -50.66 22.41 -1.81
C ILE A 321 -50.92 23.60 -2.73
N VAL A 322 -51.63 23.31 -3.82
CA VAL A 322 -52.52 24.25 -4.50
C VAL A 322 -53.69 24.51 -3.56
N SER A 323 -53.90 25.76 -3.17
CA SER A 323 -55.19 26.22 -2.67
C SER A 323 -55.40 27.69 -3.07
N CYS A 324 -56.30 27.83 -4.04
CA CYS A 324 -57.23 28.94 -4.25
C CYS A 324 -56.70 30.27 -4.85
N ALA A 325 -57.41 30.65 -5.91
CA ALA A 325 -57.23 31.80 -6.76
C ALA A 325 -57.63 33.14 -6.12
N GLY A 326 -57.05 34.23 -6.64
CA GLY A 326 -57.53 35.60 -6.47
C GLY A 326 -56.53 36.63 -7.02
N PRO A 327 -56.80 37.33 -8.14
CA PRO A 327 -55.87 38.26 -8.76
C PRO A 327 -56.10 39.68 -8.25
N HIS A 328 -55.06 40.47 -7.94
CA HIS A 328 -55.05 41.94 -8.12
C HIS A 328 -53.67 42.57 -7.83
N SER A 329 -53.09 43.17 -8.88
CA SER A 329 -52.40 44.47 -8.93
C SER A 329 -50.98 44.67 -8.31
N PRO A 330 -50.11 45.48 -8.96
CA PRO A 330 -48.67 45.61 -8.68
C PRO A 330 -48.30 46.92 -7.95
N ILE A 331 -47.11 46.98 -7.32
CA ILE A 331 -46.28 48.17 -6.99
C ILE A 331 -44.92 47.55 -6.53
N GLY A 332 -43.75 47.82 -7.10
CA GLY A 332 -43.05 49.10 -7.23
C GLY A 332 -41.84 49.12 -6.27
N GLY A 333 -40.62 49.01 -6.79
CA GLY A 333 -39.55 50.00 -6.52
C GLY A 333 -38.38 49.35 -5.75
N CYS A 334 -37.24 49.11 -6.39
CA CYS A 334 -36.13 50.04 -6.56
C CYS A 334 -35.37 50.31 -5.25
N LEU A 335 -34.16 49.74 -5.14
CA LEU A 335 -32.97 50.43 -4.63
C LEU A 335 -31.70 49.69 -5.08
N GLN A 336 -31.02 50.31 -6.04
CA GLN A 336 -29.64 50.03 -6.45
C GLN A 336 -28.67 50.62 -5.43
N ALA A 337 -27.55 49.95 -5.18
CA ALA A 337 -26.19 50.53 -5.21
C ALA A 337 -25.10 49.45 -5.01
N PRO A 338 -23.86 49.66 -5.50
CA PRO A 338 -23.09 48.61 -6.18
C PRO A 338 -21.73 48.30 -5.53
N LEU A 339 -21.18 47.10 -5.81
CA LEU A 339 -19.74 46.87 -5.72
C LEU A 339 -19.23 46.21 -7.01
N ARG A 340 -18.42 46.97 -7.73
CA ARG A 340 -17.60 46.56 -8.87
C ARG A 340 -16.44 45.68 -8.40
N GLY A 341 -16.07 44.66 -9.16
CA GLY A 341 -14.80 43.96 -9.00
C GLY A 341 -14.67 42.70 -9.86
N ARG A 342 -14.11 42.87 -11.05
CA ARG A 342 -13.81 41.88 -12.11
C ARG A 342 -13.17 40.57 -11.60
N ILE A 343 -13.51 39.43 -12.23
CA ILE A 343 -12.64 38.62 -13.09
C ILE A 343 -13.55 37.69 -13.93
N LEU A 344 -13.62 37.95 -15.24
CA LEU A 344 -14.11 37.01 -16.24
C LEU A 344 -12.86 36.52 -16.97
N GLN A 345 -12.44 35.28 -16.73
CA GLN A 345 -11.44 34.62 -17.55
C GLN A 345 -12.11 33.49 -18.32
N TYR A 346 -12.14 33.70 -19.63
CA TYR A 346 -12.60 32.78 -20.67
C TYR A 346 -11.88 31.42 -20.55
N ILE A 347 -12.61 30.35 -20.26
CA ILE A 347 -12.14 28.98 -20.52
C ILE A 347 -12.44 28.68 -21.98
N ARG A 348 -11.41 28.72 -22.84
CA ARG A 348 -11.45 28.02 -24.12
C ARG A 348 -11.35 26.53 -23.85
N TYR A 349 -12.45 25.81 -24.06
CA TYR A 349 -12.47 24.36 -24.08
C TYR A 349 -11.70 23.89 -25.32
N GLN A 350 -10.43 23.53 -25.17
CA GLN A 350 -9.79 22.58 -26.07
C GLN A 350 -9.91 21.20 -25.43
N SER A 351 -10.38 20.24 -26.21
CA SER A 351 -10.44 18.84 -25.82
C SER A 351 -9.02 18.30 -25.63
N THR A 352 -8.54 18.30 -24.39
CA THR A 352 -7.43 17.46 -23.96
C THR A 352 -7.98 16.46 -22.95
N VAL A 353 -7.64 15.19 -23.15
CA VAL A 353 -7.82 14.15 -22.12
C VAL A 353 -7.23 14.71 -20.81
N PRO A 354 -7.95 14.73 -19.67
CA PRO A 354 -7.40 15.27 -18.45
C PRO A 354 -6.12 14.49 -18.09
N ALA A 355 -5.00 15.20 -18.02
CA ALA A 355 -3.71 14.61 -17.63
C ALA A 355 -3.87 13.98 -16.24
N LYS A 356 -3.34 12.76 -16.07
CA LYS A 356 -3.38 12.08 -14.77
C LYS A 356 -2.54 12.90 -13.78
N PRO A 357 -3.08 13.24 -12.59
CA PRO A 357 -2.31 14.02 -11.62
C PRO A 357 -1.07 13.25 -11.16
N SER A 358 0.05 13.95 -10.96
CA SER A 358 1.24 13.35 -10.35
C SER A 358 1.03 13.17 -8.82
N PRO A 359 1.56 12.10 -8.20
CA PRO A 359 1.32 11.79 -6.79
C PRO A 359 1.70 12.90 -5.79
N LEU A 360 2.77 13.64 -6.09
CA LEU A 360 3.27 14.76 -5.27
C LEU A 360 2.99 16.12 -5.91
N ALA A 361 2.00 16.22 -6.79
CA ALA A 361 1.57 17.51 -7.33
C ALA A 361 1.18 18.46 -6.19
N GLY A 362 1.76 19.66 -6.20
CA GLY A 362 1.57 20.67 -5.15
C GLY A 362 2.51 20.55 -3.96
N VAL A 363 3.36 19.52 -3.88
CA VAL A 363 4.41 19.43 -2.87
C VAL A 363 5.65 20.20 -3.34
N ARG A 364 6.15 21.12 -2.52
CA ARG A 364 7.39 21.86 -2.78
C ARG A 364 8.53 21.36 -1.89
N VAL A 365 9.67 21.05 -2.51
CA VAL A 365 10.88 20.52 -1.86
C VAL A 365 12.01 21.51 -2.04
N LEU A 366 12.60 21.95 -0.93
CA LEU A 366 13.81 22.75 -0.90
C LEU A 366 15.03 21.84 -0.69
N ASP A 367 15.84 21.70 -1.74
CA ASP A 367 16.97 20.78 -1.82
C ASP A 367 18.29 21.54 -1.58
N LEU A 368 18.84 21.45 -0.36
CA LEU A 368 20.16 21.97 0.01
C LEU A 368 21.25 20.89 -0.08
N THR A 369 20.96 19.77 -0.73
CA THR A 369 21.83 18.60 -0.72
C THR A 369 22.89 18.65 -1.81
N ARG A 370 23.97 17.89 -1.59
CA ARG A 370 25.09 17.72 -2.54
C ARG A 370 25.44 16.25 -2.72
N VAL A 371 26.18 15.94 -3.78
CA VAL A 371 26.75 14.61 -4.05
C VAL A 371 25.70 13.58 -4.50
N LEU A 372 25.22 12.67 -3.64
CA LEU A 372 24.39 11.56 -4.12
C LEU A 372 23.19 11.21 -3.23
N ALA A 373 23.36 10.86 -1.96
CA ALA A 373 22.24 10.36 -1.14
C ALA A 373 21.05 11.34 -1.09
N GLY A 374 21.33 12.61 -0.78
CA GLY A 374 20.33 13.69 -0.78
C GLY A 374 19.78 14.01 -2.18
N PRO A 375 20.64 14.25 -3.19
CA PRO A 375 20.17 14.53 -4.53
C PRO A 375 19.31 13.41 -5.13
N TYR A 376 19.61 12.14 -4.83
CA TYR A 376 18.84 10.98 -5.26
C TYR A 376 17.47 10.93 -4.57
N CYS A 377 17.40 11.20 -3.27
CA CYS A 377 16.15 11.34 -2.52
C CYS A 377 15.23 12.41 -3.15
N THR A 378 15.75 13.62 -3.36
CA THR A 378 14.93 14.73 -3.89
C THR A 378 14.59 14.53 -5.36
N GLN A 379 15.41 13.80 -6.13
CA GLN A 379 15.03 13.40 -7.47
C GLN A 379 13.85 12.41 -7.47
N ILE A 380 13.84 11.42 -6.56
CA ILE A 380 12.69 10.51 -6.42
C ILE A 380 11.41 11.31 -6.16
N LEU A 381 11.45 12.30 -5.27
CA LEU A 381 10.31 13.20 -5.01
C LEU A 381 9.93 14.01 -6.27
N GLY A 382 10.92 14.52 -7.01
CA GLY A 382 10.72 15.21 -8.28
C GLY A 382 10.05 14.32 -9.34
N ASP A 383 10.51 13.07 -9.50
CA ASP A 383 9.92 12.08 -10.40
C ASP A 383 8.45 11.80 -10.06
N LEU A 384 8.11 11.78 -8.77
CA LEU A 384 6.76 11.61 -8.25
C LEU A 384 5.89 12.88 -8.35
N GLY A 385 6.43 14.00 -8.83
CA GLY A 385 5.63 15.20 -9.13
C GLY A 385 5.94 16.45 -8.31
N ALA A 386 6.87 16.38 -7.34
CA ALA A 386 7.19 17.53 -6.50
C ALA A 386 7.89 18.65 -7.31
N ASP A 387 7.69 19.89 -6.90
CA ASP A 387 8.48 21.06 -7.32
C ASP A 387 9.75 21.11 -6.47
N VAL A 388 10.88 20.75 -7.05
CA VAL A 388 12.16 20.65 -6.34
C VAL A 388 13.05 21.83 -6.70
N ILE A 389 13.36 22.68 -5.72
CA ILE A 389 14.28 23.80 -5.86
C ILE A 389 15.63 23.41 -5.26
N LYS A 390 16.63 23.19 -6.10
CA LYS A 390 18.00 22.88 -5.68
C LYS A 390 18.80 24.16 -5.45
N ILE A 391 19.27 24.34 -4.22
CA ILE A 391 20.19 25.42 -3.84
C ILE A 391 21.62 24.98 -4.16
N GLU A 392 22.30 25.77 -4.96
CA GLU A 392 23.65 25.47 -5.44
C GLU A 392 24.62 26.61 -5.18
N HIS A 393 25.91 26.30 -5.03
CA HIS A 393 26.92 27.36 -4.89
C HIS A 393 26.97 28.19 -6.18
N VAL A 394 26.90 29.53 -6.05
CA VAL A 394 26.85 30.53 -7.14
C VAL A 394 27.73 30.20 -8.35
N THR A 395 29.01 29.91 -8.13
CA THR A 395 29.96 29.60 -9.22
C THR A 395 30.21 28.11 -9.47
N ARG A 396 30.24 27.30 -8.40
CA ARG A 396 30.74 25.92 -8.46
C ARG A 396 29.63 24.91 -8.75
N GLY A 397 28.42 25.24 -8.33
CA GLY A 397 27.31 24.32 -8.27
C GLY A 397 27.51 23.17 -7.27
N ASP A 398 26.82 22.07 -7.53
CA ASP A 398 27.10 20.76 -6.93
C ASP A 398 28.48 20.21 -7.36
N ASP A 399 29.22 19.57 -6.45
CA ASP A 399 30.57 19.04 -6.72
C ASP A 399 30.55 18.02 -7.87
N THR A 400 29.43 17.30 -8.00
CA THR A 400 29.23 16.30 -9.05
C THR A 400 29.29 16.87 -10.46
N ARG A 401 28.99 18.17 -10.67
CA ARG A 401 29.11 18.83 -11.98
C ARG A 401 30.52 18.74 -12.56
N ALA A 402 31.54 18.69 -11.69
CA ALA A 402 32.94 18.59 -12.08
C ALA A 402 33.45 17.14 -12.18
N TRP A 403 32.72 16.14 -11.67
CA TRP A 403 33.18 14.74 -11.57
C TRP A 403 33.06 14.00 -12.90
N GLY A 404 34.09 14.13 -13.73
CA GLY A 404 34.29 13.35 -14.95
C GLY A 404 35.77 12.97 -15.13
N PRO A 405 36.14 12.31 -16.25
CA PRO A 405 35.30 11.94 -17.39
C PRO A 405 34.26 10.83 -17.09
N PRO A 406 33.23 10.69 -17.95
CA PRO A 406 32.98 11.50 -19.14
C PRO A 406 32.16 12.78 -18.87
N TYR A 407 32.14 13.65 -19.87
CA TYR A 407 31.29 14.85 -19.93
C TYR A 407 30.38 14.77 -21.15
N ALA A 408 29.15 15.25 -21.05
CA ALA A 408 28.27 15.36 -22.20
C ALA A 408 28.79 16.44 -23.17
N PRO A 409 28.70 16.20 -24.50
CA PRO A 409 29.12 17.17 -25.49
C PRO A 409 28.25 18.43 -25.41
N ARG A 410 28.88 19.61 -25.50
CA ARG A 410 28.18 20.91 -25.54
C ARG A 410 27.74 21.23 -26.97
N LYS A 411 26.54 21.78 -27.14
CA LYS A 411 26.07 22.32 -28.43
C LYS A 411 26.84 23.57 -28.88
N ASP A 412 27.32 24.37 -27.92
CA ASP A 412 27.85 25.71 -28.19
C ASP A 412 29.31 25.73 -28.68
N GLY A 413 29.94 24.57 -28.88
CA GLY A 413 31.29 24.44 -29.43
C GLY A 413 32.40 25.04 -28.56
N LYS A 414 32.10 25.47 -27.32
CA LYS A 414 33.09 26.05 -26.40
C LYS A 414 34.08 24.98 -25.93
N SER A 415 35.36 25.36 -25.81
CA SER A 415 36.41 24.50 -25.25
C SER A 415 36.32 24.43 -23.72
N GLY A 416 36.17 23.22 -23.17
CA GLY A 416 36.10 22.94 -21.73
C GLY A 416 35.29 21.67 -21.46
N PRO A 417 35.35 21.08 -20.25
CA PRO A 417 34.45 20.00 -19.88
C PRO A 417 32.99 20.51 -19.95
N GLY A 418 32.11 19.76 -20.62
CA GLY A 418 30.66 19.96 -20.53
C GLY A 418 30.13 19.58 -19.15
N GLU A 419 28.83 19.37 -19.02
CA GLU A 419 28.26 18.84 -17.78
C GLU A 419 28.67 17.37 -17.59
N SER A 420 29.03 16.96 -16.38
CA SER A 420 29.51 15.60 -16.12
C SER A 420 28.39 14.57 -16.25
N ALA A 421 28.74 13.32 -16.62
CA ALA A 421 27.75 12.24 -16.56
C ALA A 421 27.27 11.95 -15.14
N TYR A 422 28.07 12.26 -14.11
CA TYR A 422 27.66 12.07 -12.71
C TYR A 422 26.57 13.05 -12.29
N PHE A 423 26.60 14.28 -12.81
CA PHE A 423 25.56 15.27 -12.55
C PHE A 423 24.33 15.07 -13.47
N LEU A 424 24.56 14.83 -14.77
CA LEU A 424 23.48 14.73 -15.75
C LEU A 424 22.78 13.37 -15.81
N ALA A 425 23.48 12.28 -15.50
CA ALA A 425 23.03 10.91 -15.74
C ALA A 425 22.83 10.52 -17.22
N VAL A 426 23.69 11.01 -18.13
CA VAL A 426 23.58 10.73 -19.58
C VAL A 426 24.12 9.34 -19.95
N SER A 427 23.33 8.56 -20.68
CA SER A 427 23.79 7.54 -21.62
C SER A 427 23.89 8.16 -23.01
N SER A 428 25.09 8.56 -23.42
CA SER A 428 25.34 8.94 -24.80
C SER A 428 26.44 8.04 -25.32
N SER A 429 26.09 7.09 -26.17
CA SER A 429 27.06 6.58 -27.13
C SER A 429 26.45 6.58 -28.52
N PRO A 430 27.11 7.27 -29.44
CA PRO A 430 27.25 6.81 -30.80
C PRO A 430 28.76 6.62 -31.06
N TRP A 431 29.23 5.38 -30.87
CA TRP A 431 30.46 4.76 -31.38
C TRP A 431 31.83 5.07 -30.75
N ARG A 432 32.56 3.95 -30.56
CA ARG A 432 33.97 3.69 -30.18
C ARG A 432 34.37 3.68 -28.69
N GLU A 433 34.43 2.43 -28.21
CA GLU A 433 35.41 1.83 -27.28
C GLU A 433 35.78 2.56 -25.98
N LYS A 434 35.27 1.95 -24.89
CA LYS A 434 36.03 1.59 -23.70
C LYS A 434 36.13 2.62 -22.58
N TYR A 435 35.01 3.17 -22.12
CA TYR A 435 34.83 3.57 -20.70
C TYR A 435 33.34 3.44 -20.30
N LEU A 436 33.04 2.42 -19.49
CA LEU A 436 31.69 2.14 -18.99
C LEU A 436 31.29 3.15 -17.90
N LEU A 437 30.08 3.67 -18.00
CA LEU A 437 29.57 4.84 -17.28
C LEU A 437 28.87 4.44 -15.98
N LEU A 438 29.21 5.10 -14.87
CA LEU A 438 28.49 4.98 -13.60
C LEU A 438 27.32 5.97 -13.59
N PHE A 439 26.12 5.42 -13.50
CA PHE A 439 24.85 6.12 -13.52
C PHE A 439 24.59 6.80 -12.18
N ASN A 440 24.46 8.12 -12.17
CA ASN A 440 23.83 8.82 -11.06
C ASN A 440 22.79 9.80 -11.60
N VAL A 441 21.53 9.44 -11.39
CA VAL A 441 20.33 10.20 -11.74
C VAL A 441 20.02 11.07 -10.53
N SER A 442 20.63 12.24 -10.40
CA SER A 442 20.46 13.08 -9.18
C SER A 442 19.94 14.49 -9.40
N SER A 443 19.64 14.89 -10.64
CA SER A 443 19.36 16.30 -10.95
C SER A 443 18.18 16.55 -11.89
N ARG A 444 17.55 15.53 -12.48
CA ARG A 444 16.36 15.75 -13.33
C ARG A 444 15.14 16.17 -12.50
N ASN A 445 14.15 16.79 -13.13
CA ASN A 445 12.94 17.28 -12.44
C ASN A 445 13.21 18.28 -11.31
N LYS A 446 14.34 19.01 -11.37
CA LYS A 446 14.72 20.06 -10.41
C LYS A 446 14.90 21.39 -11.12
N ARG A 447 14.71 22.46 -10.36
CA ARG A 447 15.07 23.83 -10.72
C ARG A 447 16.33 24.24 -9.98
N SER A 448 17.28 24.91 -10.65
CA SER A 448 18.56 25.32 -10.05
C SER A 448 18.53 26.79 -9.63
N LEU A 449 18.69 27.04 -8.33
CA LEU A 449 18.92 28.36 -7.76
C LEU A 449 20.36 28.44 -7.27
N ALA A 450 21.19 29.20 -7.98
CA ALA A 450 22.58 29.43 -7.62
C ALA A 450 22.65 30.58 -6.60
N LEU A 451 22.97 30.27 -5.34
CA LEU A 451 22.82 31.16 -4.18
C LEU A 451 23.94 30.93 -3.15
N ASP A 452 24.54 32.00 -2.64
CA ASP A 452 25.43 31.95 -1.48
C ASP A 452 24.63 32.13 -0.19
N PHE A 453 24.24 31.01 0.43
CA PHE A 453 23.53 31.04 1.71
C PHE A 453 24.40 31.48 2.90
N LYS A 454 25.69 31.78 2.72
CA LYS A 454 26.52 32.39 3.78
C LYS A 454 26.29 33.89 3.91
N ALA A 455 25.91 34.56 2.81
CA ALA A 455 25.49 35.95 2.83
C ALA A 455 24.16 36.10 3.60
N ALA A 456 23.95 37.24 4.27
CA ALA A 456 22.74 37.47 5.07
C ALA A 456 21.48 37.49 4.18
N GLU A 457 21.61 38.07 2.99
CA GLU A 457 20.60 38.10 1.93
C GLU A 457 20.27 36.68 1.46
N GLY A 458 21.30 35.84 1.29
CA GLY A 458 21.13 34.43 0.92
C GLY A 458 20.40 33.62 1.99
N GLN A 459 20.73 33.81 3.27
CA GLN A 459 20.00 33.20 4.39
C GLN A 459 18.53 33.62 4.39
N ALA A 460 18.25 34.90 4.13
CA ALA A 460 16.88 35.41 4.07
C ALA A 460 16.07 34.77 2.93
N ILE A 461 16.69 34.57 1.75
CA ILE A 461 16.07 33.89 0.61
C ILE A 461 15.75 32.43 0.96
N VAL A 462 16.71 31.69 1.54
CA VAL A 462 16.48 30.28 1.95
C VAL A 462 15.36 30.17 2.98
N LYS A 463 15.31 31.08 3.97
CA LYS A 463 14.22 31.11 4.96
C LYS A 463 12.86 31.39 4.33
N ALA A 464 12.79 32.34 3.39
CA ALA A 464 11.56 32.63 2.65
C ALA A 464 11.07 31.43 1.83
N LEU A 465 11.99 30.70 1.20
CA LEU A 465 11.68 29.44 0.50
C LEU A 465 11.21 28.36 1.48
N ALA A 466 11.92 28.15 2.59
CA ALA A 466 11.56 27.15 3.60
C ALA A 466 10.18 27.41 4.22
N LYS A 467 9.78 28.69 4.35
CA LYS A 467 8.46 29.08 4.83
C LYS A 467 7.31 28.65 3.91
N THR A 468 7.58 28.51 2.61
CA THR A 468 6.59 28.13 1.59
C THR A 468 6.80 26.71 1.04
N SER A 469 7.79 25.99 1.58
CA SER A 469 8.10 24.62 1.18
C SER A 469 7.47 23.62 2.15
N ASP A 470 7.14 22.44 1.64
CA ASP A 470 6.65 21.32 2.43
C ASP A 470 7.77 20.51 3.06
N VAL A 471 8.86 20.38 2.32
CA VAL A 471 10.01 19.55 2.66
C VAL A 471 11.28 20.36 2.46
N LEU A 472 12.22 20.24 3.40
CA LEU A 472 13.61 20.67 3.22
C LEU A 472 14.51 19.45 3.40
N VAL A 473 15.43 19.22 2.46
CA VAL A 473 16.42 18.14 2.56
C VAL A 473 17.82 18.73 2.54
N GLU A 474 18.67 18.29 3.46
CA GLU A 474 20.06 18.74 3.58
C GLU A 474 20.99 17.60 4.00
N ASN A 475 22.29 17.74 3.74
CA ASN A 475 23.29 16.74 4.09
C ASN A 475 24.60 17.34 4.62
N TYR A 476 24.49 18.39 5.44
CA TYR A 476 25.64 18.97 6.13
C TYR A 476 25.95 18.21 7.43
N LEU A 477 27.15 18.40 7.95
CA LEU A 477 27.50 17.89 9.27
C LEU A 477 26.56 18.46 10.35
N PRO A 478 26.19 17.68 11.37
CA PRO A 478 25.36 18.13 12.48
C PRO A 478 25.77 19.51 13.03
N GLY A 479 24.78 20.37 13.25
CA GLY A 479 24.97 21.73 13.77
C GLY A 479 25.58 22.74 12.80
N THR A 480 25.94 22.37 11.56
CA THR A 480 26.50 23.31 10.58
C THR A 480 25.52 24.42 10.21
N LEU A 481 24.27 24.05 9.88
CA LEU A 481 23.26 24.99 9.43
C LEU A 481 22.69 25.88 10.55
N ALA A 482 22.84 25.49 11.82
CA ALA A 482 22.44 26.30 12.96
C ALA A 482 23.18 27.65 13.01
N LYS A 483 24.43 27.69 12.55
CA LYS A 483 25.24 28.92 12.48
C LYS A 483 24.66 29.96 11.51
N TYR A 484 23.83 29.52 10.57
CA TYR A 484 23.17 30.35 9.56
C TYR A 484 21.66 30.54 9.88
N GLY A 485 21.18 29.99 10.99
CA GLY A 485 19.76 29.94 11.33
C GLY A 485 18.93 29.17 10.31
N LEU A 486 19.50 28.13 9.71
CA LEU A 486 18.86 27.26 8.73
C LEU A 486 18.64 25.84 9.28
N ASP A 487 18.81 25.64 10.58
CA ASP A 487 18.53 24.38 11.26
C ASP A 487 17.02 24.15 11.46
N TYR A 488 16.66 22.92 11.80
CA TYR A 488 15.27 22.50 11.99
C TYR A 488 14.53 23.34 13.03
N GLU A 489 15.09 23.60 14.22
CA GLU A 489 14.38 24.31 15.29
C GLU A 489 14.09 25.76 14.87
N THR A 490 15.04 26.41 14.21
CA THR A 490 14.84 27.77 13.67
C THR A 490 13.74 27.79 12.61
N LEU A 491 13.80 26.92 11.60
CA LEU A 491 12.86 26.95 10.48
C LEU A 491 11.45 26.46 10.87
N ARG A 492 11.36 25.49 11.78
CA ARG A 492 10.08 24.99 12.31
C ARG A 492 9.29 26.08 13.03
N ALA A 493 9.97 27.03 13.68
CA ALA A 493 9.31 28.16 14.34
C ALA A 493 8.52 29.03 13.34
N GLU A 494 9.01 29.14 12.09
CA GLU A 494 8.37 29.89 11.02
C GLU A 494 7.40 29.04 10.18
N ASN A 495 7.67 27.74 10.05
CA ASN A 495 6.84 26.77 9.34
C ASN A 495 6.67 25.47 10.15
N ARG A 496 5.60 25.40 10.95
CA ARG A 496 5.30 24.20 11.78
C ARG A 496 4.97 22.95 10.97
N GLY A 497 4.59 23.12 9.70
CA GLY A 497 4.30 22.03 8.76
C GLY A 497 5.53 21.47 8.05
N LEU A 498 6.72 22.06 8.26
CA LEU A 498 7.94 21.70 7.54
C LEU A 498 8.42 20.30 7.92
N ILE A 499 8.57 19.43 6.92
CA ILE A 499 9.30 18.17 7.06
C ILE A 499 10.76 18.47 6.74
N TYR A 500 11.63 18.37 7.72
CA TYR A 500 13.05 18.63 7.57
C TYR A 500 13.80 17.30 7.59
N ALA A 501 14.56 16.99 6.56
CA ALA A 501 15.31 15.74 6.45
C ALA A 501 16.82 16.03 6.41
N SER A 502 17.52 15.55 7.44
CA SER A 502 18.98 15.56 7.52
C SER A 502 19.52 14.22 7.08
N ILE A 503 20.43 14.21 6.11
CA ILE A 503 21.17 13.00 5.70
C ILE A 503 22.63 13.14 6.11
N THR A 504 23.08 12.32 7.04
CA THR A 504 24.44 12.41 7.59
C THR A 504 25.18 11.07 7.51
N GLY A 505 26.50 11.08 7.70
CA GLY A 505 27.29 9.84 7.69
C GLY A 505 26.92 8.88 8.83
N TYR A 506 26.77 9.42 10.05
CA TYR A 506 26.66 8.64 11.29
C TYR A 506 25.54 9.11 12.23
N GLY A 507 24.60 9.94 11.75
CA GLY A 507 23.45 10.45 12.52
C GLY A 507 23.71 11.80 13.19
N GLN A 508 22.62 12.45 13.63
CA GLN A 508 22.70 13.67 14.45
C GLN A 508 23.15 13.37 15.90
N THR A 509 23.14 12.10 16.31
CA THR A 509 23.53 11.64 17.64
C THR A 509 24.53 10.50 17.57
N GLY A 510 25.05 10.06 18.73
CA GLY A 510 26.02 8.98 18.82
C GLY A 510 27.47 9.43 18.76
N PRO A 511 28.42 8.50 19.00
CA PRO A 511 29.83 8.81 19.23
C PRO A 511 30.57 9.31 17.98
N TYR A 512 29.99 9.17 16.80
CA TYR A 512 30.59 9.53 15.51
C TYR A 512 29.82 10.63 14.76
N SER A 513 28.89 11.29 15.43
CA SER A 513 28.03 12.35 14.84
C SER A 513 28.82 13.52 14.24
N ASP A 514 30.03 13.80 14.72
CA ASP A 514 30.92 14.84 14.20
C ASP A 514 31.78 14.40 13.00
N ARG A 515 31.74 13.11 12.62
CA ARG A 515 32.53 12.58 11.51
C ARG A 515 31.87 12.84 10.16
N ALA A 516 32.68 13.25 9.20
CA ALA A 516 32.29 13.21 7.80
C ALA A 516 32.17 11.75 7.32
N GLY A 517 31.11 11.46 6.57
CA GLY A 517 30.87 10.15 5.98
C GLY A 517 30.65 10.26 4.48
N TYR A 518 31.38 9.46 3.71
CA TYR A 518 31.00 9.08 2.36
C TYR A 518 30.68 7.59 2.34
N ASP A 519 29.89 7.18 1.35
CA ASP A 519 29.49 5.80 1.08
C ASP A 519 30.59 4.76 1.37
N VAL A 520 31.77 4.90 0.74
CA VAL A 520 32.84 3.89 0.83
C VAL A 520 33.41 3.74 2.25
N MET A 521 33.45 4.82 3.03
CA MET A 521 33.94 4.76 4.42
C MET A 521 32.92 4.05 5.30
N VAL A 522 31.64 4.33 5.09
CA VAL A 522 30.56 3.62 5.79
C VAL A 522 30.52 2.16 5.35
N GLU A 523 30.74 1.85 4.07
CA GLU A 523 30.86 0.48 3.52
C GLU A 523 31.97 -0.33 4.17
N ALA A 524 33.11 0.29 4.42
CA ALA A 524 34.22 -0.35 5.12
C ALA A 524 33.90 -0.62 6.59
N GLU A 525 33.23 0.32 7.27
CA GLU A 525 33.01 0.28 8.71
C GLU A 525 31.78 -0.56 9.12
N MET A 526 30.69 -0.49 8.34
CA MET A 526 29.41 -1.13 8.64
C MET A 526 29.23 -2.47 7.92
N GLY A 527 30.34 -3.12 7.55
CA GLY A 527 30.40 -4.54 7.24
C GLY A 527 30.07 -4.93 5.79
N LEU A 528 29.52 -4.04 4.96
CA LEU A 528 29.15 -4.37 3.58
C LEU A 528 30.38 -4.71 2.72
N MET A 529 31.49 -3.98 2.88
CA MET A 529 32.73 -4.26 2.16
C MET A 529 33.35 -5.60 2.60
N HIS A 530 33.15 -6.01 3.85
CA HIS A 530 33.71 -7.26 4.37
C HIS A 530 33.14 -8.49 3.64
N ILE A 531 31.85 -8.46 3.33
CA ILE A 531 31.09 -9.55 2.70
C ILE A 531 31.05 -9.48 1.18
N THR A 532 31.58 -8.41 0.58
CA THR A 532 31.56 -8.19 -0.87
C THR A 532 32.88 -8.57 -1.53
N GLY A 533 32.81 -9.40 -2.58
CA GLY A 533 33.96 -9.84 -3.39
C GLY A 533 34.12 -11.36 -3.44
N GLU A 534 35.22 -11.81 -4.04
CA GLU A 534 35.58 -13.23 -4.14
C GLU A 534 35.92 -13.84 -2.78
N ARG A 535 35.64 -15.15 -2.62
CA ARG A 535 35.79 -15.90 -1.36
C ARG A 535 37.14 -15.67 -0.67
N ASP A 536 38.22 -15.83 -1.42
CA ASP A 536 39.60 -15.70 -0.93
C ASP A 536 40.28 -14.40 -1.42
N GLY A 537 39.52 -13.49 -2.04
CA GLY A 537 40.01 -12.20 -2.50
C GLY A 537 40.08 -11.16 -1.38
N SER A 538 40.70 -9.99 -1.66
CA SER A 538 40.61 -8.83 -0.78
C SER A 538 39.17 -8.28 -0.70
N PRO A 539 38.78 -7.60 0.40
CA PRO A 539 37.53 -6.85 0.44
C PRO A 539 37.46 -5.85 -0.72
N VAL A 540 36.29 -5.77 -1.37
CA VAL A 540 36.04 -4.81 -2.44
C VAL A 540 34.75 -4.06 -2.17
N LYS A 541 34.69 -2.81 -2.62
CA LYS A 541 33.45 -2.04 -2.58
C LYS A 541 32.44 -2.55 -3.60
N VAL A 542 31.16 -2.34 -3.36
CA VAL A 542 30.11 -2.53 -4.35
C VAL A 542 30.33 -1.62 -5.56
N GLY A 543 29.91 -2.07 -6.75
CA GLY A 543 30.16 -1.39 -8.03
C GLY A 543 29.57 0.02 -8.11
N VAL A 544 28.54 0.30 -7.31
CA VAL A 544 27.89 1.62 -7.16
C VAL A 544 27.94 2.06 -5.71
N ALA A 545 27.73 3.36 -5.46
CA ALA A 545 27.60 3.91 -4.10
C ALA A 545 26.25 3.49 -3.49
N VAL A 546 26.15 2.21 -3.14
CA VAL A 546 24.90 1.56 -2.76
C VAL A 546 24.36 2.10 -1.45
N THR A 547 25.23 2.49 -0.51
CA THR A 547 24.82 3.07 0.77
C THR A 547 24.17 4.43 0.55
N ASP A 548 24.75 5.26 -0.31
CA ASP A 548 24.14 6.54 -0.66
C ASP A 548 22.77 6.32 -1.34
N LEU A 549 22.68 5.40 -2.29
CA LEU A 549 21.42 5.08 -3.00
C LEU A 549 20.34 4.55 -2.05
N THR A 550 20.69 3.61 -1.17
CA THR A 550 19.75 3.07 -0.17
C THR A 550 19.34 4.13 0.83
N THR A 551 20.27 4.99 1.26
CA THR A 551 19.96 6.09 2.17
C THR A 551 18.99 7.08 1.51
N GLY A 552 19.22 7.42 0.24
CA GLY A 552 18.29 8.26 -0.52
C GLY A 552 16.89 7.65 -0.63
N LEU A 553 16.79 6.32 -0.84
CA LEU A 553 15.52 5.59 -0.82
C LEU A 553 14.84 5.64 0.54
N TYR A 554 15.56 5.32 1.63
CA TYR A 554 15.02 5.39 2.99
C TYR A 554 14.54 6.79 3.35
N THR A 555 15.31 7.84 3.02
CA THR A 555 14.92 9.22 3.26
C THR A 555 13.66 9.58 2.49
N SER A 556 13.57 9.22 1.21
CA SER A 556 12.37 9.51 0.40
C SER A 556 11.13 8.83 0.99
N ASN A 557 11.24 7.57 1.44
CA ASN A 557 10.16 6.85 2.11
C ASN A 557 9.76 7.49 3.44
N ALA A 558 10.74 7.94 4.23
CA ALA A 558 10.48 8.64 5.48
C ALA A 558 9.77 9.98 5.24
N ILE A 559 10.14 10.72 4.18
CA ILE A 559 9.46 11.96 3.77
C ILE A 559 8.03 11.66 3.33
N LEU A 560 7.79 10.64 2.52
CA LEU A 560 6.44 10.23 2.11
C LEU A 560 5.58 9.86 3.33
N ALA A 561 6.13 9.09 4.27
CA ALA A 561 5.46 8.76 5.52
C ALA A 561 5.18 9.99 6.39
N ALA A 562 6.13 10.94 6.46
CA ALA A 562 5.95 12.19 7.17
C ALA A 562 4.89 13.10 6.51
N LEU A 563 4.82 13.14 5.18
CA LEU A 563 3.77 13.85 4.43
C LEU A 563 2.40 13.26 4.74
N LEU A 564 2.28 11.93 4.75
CA LEU A 564 1.05 11.23 5.13
C LEU A 564 0.67 11.52 6.58
N SER A 565 1.60 11.41 7.53
CA SER A 565 1.38 11.74 8.94
C SER A 565 0.98 13.20 9.16
N ARG A 566 1.53 14.13 8.36
CA ARG A 566 1.17 15.55 8.40
C ARG A 566 -0.29 15.79 7.99
N THR A 567 -0.91 14.92 7.20
CA THR A 567 -2.34 15.08 6.83
C THR A 567 -3.28 14.94 8.03
N SER A 568 -2.91 14.15 9.04
CA SER A 568 -3.70 13.98 10.27
C SER A 568 -3.25 14.92 11.38
N THR A 569 -1.95 15.22 11.47
CA THR A 569 -1.38 16.02 12.55
C THR A 569 -1.28 17.51 12.25
N SER A 570 -1.28 17.89 10.97
CA SER A 570 -0.91 19.23 10.48
C SER A 570 0.47 19.71 10.96
N GLN A 571 1.33 18.80 11.45
CA GLN A 571 2.67 19.09 11.91
C GLN A 571 3.70 18.41 11.02
N GLY A 572 4.77 19.13 10.73
CA GLY A 572 5.99 18.55 10.18
C GLY A 572 6.84 17.90 11.27
N GLN A 573 8.00 17.37 10.89
CA GLN A 573 8.94 16.72 11.80
C GLN A 573 10.36 16.75 11.26
N HIS A 574 11.34 16.48 12.12
CA HIS A 574 12.73 16.26 11.74
C HIS A 574 12.97 14.77 11.50
N ILE A 575 13.47 14.44 10.31
CA ILE A 575 13.94 13.12 9.94
C ILE A 575 15.46 13.15 10.02
N ASP A 576 16.03 12.41 10.97
CA ASP A 576 17.46 12.12 11.03
C ASP A 576 17.71 10.79 10.31
N MET A 577 18.33 10.84 9.13
CA MET A 577 18.71 9.66 8.37
C MET A 577 20.24 9.57 8.27
N SER A 578 20.79 8.41 8.65
CA SER A 578 22.23 8.18 8.59
C SER A 578 22.61 7.09 7.58
N LEU A 579 23.74 7.28 6.89
CA LEU A 579 24.31 6.26 6.01
C LEU A 579 24.64 4.99 6.80
N SER A 580 25.18 5.14 8.02
CA SER A 580 25.54 4.00 8.87
C SER A 580 24.35 3.12 9.22
N ASP A 581 23.24 3.72 9.67
CA ASP A 581 22.05 2.96 10.07
C ASP A 581 21.41 2.30 8.85
N CYS A 582 21.35 3.02 7.72
CA CYS A 582 20.86 2.45 6.47
C CYS A 582 21.70 1.24 6.04
N GLN A 583 23.03 1.32 6.12
CA GLN A 583 23.88 0.19 5.75
C GLN A 583 23.68 -1.00 6.68
N VAL A 584 23.68 -0.79 7.99
CA VAL A 584 23.46 -1.85 8.99
C VAL A 584 22.11 -2.53 8.75
N ALA A 585 21.05 -1.75 8.48
CA ALA A 585 19.74 -2.30 8.16
C ALA A 585 19.77 -3.15 6.87
N THR A 586 20.51 -2.72 5.84
CA THR A 586 20.59 -3.42 4.55
C THR A 586 21.42 -4.70 4.56
N LEU A 587 22.20 -4.97 5.62
CA LEU A 587 22.83 -6.28 5.81
C LEU A 587 21.79 -7.41 6.03
N ALA A 588 20.54 -7.05 6.36
CA ALA A 588 19.37 -7.92 6.33
C ALA A 588 19.59 -9.31 6.98
N ASN A 589 19.53 -10.38 6.18
CA ASN A 589 19.66 -11.76 6.65
C ASN A 589 21.06 -12.09 7.16
N ILE A 590 22.11 -11.40 6.70
CA ILE A 590 23.49 -11.61 7.18
C ILE A 590 23.63 -11.06 8.59
N ALA A 591 23.15 -9.83 8.83
CA ALA A 591 23.08 -9.29 10.19
C ALA A 591 22.24 -10.19 11.11
N SER A 592 21.08 -10.65 10.63
CA SER A 592 20.23 -11.58 11.39
C SER A 592 20.96 -12.90 11.72
N SER A 593 21.75 -13.43 10.78
CA SER A 593 22.52 -14.66 11.00
C SER A 593 23.59 -14.49 12.09
N VAL A 594 24.26 -13.33 12.12
CA VAL A 594 25.23 -12.99 13.18
C VAL A 594 24.52 -12.81 14.53
N LEU A 595 23.39 -12.09 14.56
CA LEU A 595 22.61 -11.87 15.78
C LEU A 595 22.07 -13.17 16.38
N VAL A 596 21.60 -14.11 15.54
CA VAL A 596 21.10 -15.42 15.99
C VAL A 596 22.24 -16.34 16.43
N SER A 597 23.34 -16.38 15.67
CA SER A 597 24.45 -17.32 15.94
C SER A 597 25.42 -16.84 17.02
N GLY A 598 25.50 -15.53 17.25
CA GLY A 598 26.53 -14.90 18.10
C GLY A 598 27.96 -15.05 17.54
N LYS A 599 28.11 -15.47 16.29
CA LYS A 599 29.40 -15.74 15.64
C LYS A 599 29.67 -14.73 14.53
N ARG A 600 30.96 -14.53 14.23
CA ARG A 600 31.38 -13.77 13.04
C ARG A 600 30.83 -14.42 11.78
N ASP A 601 30.50 -13.60 10.80
CA ASP A 601 30.04 -14.08 9.50
C ASP A 601 31.17 -14.82 8.73
N GLY A 602 30.76 -15.52 7.67
CA GLY A 602 31.68 -16.32 6.85
C GLY A 602 32.49 -15.51 5.83
N GLY A 603 32.37 -14.18 5.83
CA GLY A 603 33.00 -13.28 4.86
C GLY A 603 32.36 -13.37 3.48
N ARG A 604 33.22 -13.27 2.46
CA ARG A 604 32.86 -13.16 1.04
C ARG A 604 32.39 -14.48 0.45
N TRP A 605 31.48 -14.39 -0.52
CA TRP A 605 30.95 -15.55 -1.25
C TRP A 605 31.01 -15.41 -2.78
N GLY A 606 31.62 -14.35 -3.31
CA GLY A 606 31.54 -14.05 -4.74
C GLY A 606 30.08 -13.85 -5.15
N THR A 607 29.65 -14.60 -6.16
CA THR A 607 28.24 -14.61 -6.59
C THR A 607 27.37 -15.64 -5.87
N ALA A 608 27.97 -16.45 -4.98
CA ALA A 608 27.27 -17.55 -4.35
C ALA A 608 26.44 -17.14 -3.14
N HIS A 609 25.27 -17.77 -3.00
CA HIS A 609 24.49 -17.65 -1.77
C HIS A 609 25.09 -18.54 -0.66
N PRO A 610 25.22 -18.03 0.59
CA PRO A 610 25.80 -18.81 1.70
C PRO A 610 24.98 -20.04 2.07
N SER A 611 23.65 -19.93 2.01
CA SER A 611 22.72 -20.95 2.54
C SER A 611 21.89 -21.69 1.50
N ILE A 612 22.07 -21.39 0.21
CA ILE A 612 21.25 -21.97 -0.87
C ILE A 612 22.19 -22.41 -1.99
N VAL A 613 22.06 -23.67 -2.43
CA VAL A 613 22.94 -24.26 -3.44
C VAL A 613 22.13 -25.09 -4.44
N PRO A 614 22.36 -24.94 -5.76
CA PRO A 614 23.17 -23.89 -6.39
C PRO A 614 22.39 -22.56 -6.44
N TYR A 615 23.06 -21.47 -6.11
CA TYR A 615 22.55 -20.11 -6.32
C TYR A 615 23.77 -19.20 -6.51
N GLU A 616 24.34 -19.26 -7.72
CA GLU A 616 25.59 -18.58 -8.06
C GLU A 616 25.77 -18.45 -9.58
N ALA A 617 26.77 -17.70 -10.00
CA ALA A 617 27.15 -17.57 -11.40
C ALA A 617 28.14 -18.67 -11.78
N PHE A 618 27.89 -19.31 -12.93
CA PHE A 618 28.74 -20.34 -13.49
C PHE A 618 29.32 -19.87 -14.83
N PRO A 619 30.58 -20.23 -15.15
CA PRO A 619 31.17 -19.90 -16.44
C PRO A 619 30.47 -20.66 -17.58
N THR A 620 30.36 -19.98 -18.72
CA THR A 620 29.93 -20.55 -20.01
C THR A 620 31.09 -20.48 -21.00
N SER A 621 30.92 -20.93 -22.24
CA SER A 621 32.01 -20.88 -23.22
C SER A 621 32.44 -19.47 -23.62
N ASP A 622 31.58 -18.46 -23.42
CA ASP A 622 31.77 -17.08 -23.85
C ASP A 622 31.44 -16.02 -22.78
N GLY A 623 31.01 -16.43 -21.57
CA GLY A 623 30.58 -15.52 -20.53
C GLY A 623 30.24 -16.21 -19.21
N SER A 624 29.12 -15.85 -18.60
CA SER A 624 28.64 -16.47 -17.36
C SER A 624 27.12 -16.45 -17.27
N ILE A 625 26.57 -17.50 -16.66
CA ILE A 625 25.14 -17.66 -16.39
C ILE A 625 24.89 -17.82 -14.89
N LEU A 626 24.00 -17.01 -14.34
CA LEU A 626 23.49 -17.13 -12.99
C LEU A 626 22.36 -18.18 -12.97
N LEU A 627 22.47 -19.18 -12.09
CA LEU A 627 21.48 -20.24 -11.95
C LEU A 627 20.92 -20.27 -10.52
N GLY A 628 19.60 -20.09 -10.39
CA GLY A 628 18.90 -20.05 -9.11
C GLY A 628 18.16 -21.35 -8.76
N GLY A 629 18.88 -22.33 -8.21
CA GLY A 629 18.32 -23.58 -7.65
C GLY A 629 17.73 -23.40 -6.25
N GLY A 630 16.86 -22.39 -6.07
CA GLY A 630 16.44 -21.88 -4.76
C GLY A 630 15.71 -22.87 -3.82
N ASN A 631 15.29 -24.02 -4.33
CA ASN A 631 14.68 -25.10 -3.56
C ASN A 631 14.84 -26.44 -4.30
N ASP A 632 14.45 -27.54 -3.66
CA ASP A 632 14.64 -28.90 -4.21
C ASP A 632 13.91 -29.12 -5.54
N ARG A 633 12.74 -28.48 -5.74
CA ARG A 633 12.00 -28.53 -7.01
C ARG A 633 12.79 -27.85 -8.13
N LEU A 634 13.30 -26.64 -7.87
CA LEU A 634 14.10 -25.89 -8.86
C LEU A 634 15.42 -26.60 -9.16
N PHE A 635 16.06 -27.21 -8.16
CA PHE A 635 17.24 -28.04 -8.37
C PHE A 635 16.95 -29.24 -9.28
N GLY A 636 15.82 -29.95 -9.08
CA GLY A 636 15.42 -31.04 -9.97
C GLY A 636 15.22 -30.59 -11.43
N ILE A 637 14.64 -29.40 -11.64
CA ILE A 637 14.50 -28.80 -12.98
C ILE A 637 15.88 -28.50 -13.57
N LEU A 638 16.79 -27.90 -12.79
CA LEU A 638 18.17 -27.64 -13.21
C LEU A 638 18.84 -28.92 -13.69
N CYS A 639 18.91 -29.94 -12.84
CA CYS A 639 19.52 -31.24 -13.13
C CYS A 639 18.99 -31.84 -14.43
N LYS A 640 17.68 -31.81 -14.64
CA LYS A 640 17.06 -32.30 -15.88
C LYS A 640 17.50 -31.49 -17.11
N ARG A 641 17.59 -30.17 -17.00
CA ARG A 641 17.93 -29.27 -18.13
C ARG A 641 19.40 -29.30 -18.50
N ILE A 642 20.29 -29.49 -17.53
CA ILE A 642 21.74 -29.68 -17.78
C ILE A 642 22.11 -31.10 -18.21
N GLY A 643 21.14 -32.03 -18.24
CA GLY A 643 21.34 -33.38 -18.77
C GLY A 643 21.69 -34.46 -17.73
N TYR A 644 21.66 -34.13 -16.44
CA TYR A 644 21.98 -35.05 -15.34
C TYR A 644 20.82 -35.16 -14.32
N PRO A 645 19.64 -35.66 -14.72
CA PRO A 645 18.47 -35.75 -13.84
C PRO A 645 18.74 -36.59 -12.58
N GLU A 646 19.66 -37.55 -12.62
CA GLU A 646 20.03 -38.42 -11.51
C GLU A 646 20.66 -37.67 -10.34
N TRP A 647 21.26 -36.49 -10.56
CA TRP A 647 21.81 -35.67 -9.48
C TRP A 647 20.74 -35.20 -8.49
N ALA A 648 19.49 -35.04 -8.95
CA ALA A 648 18.37 -34.65 -8.08
C ALA A 648 18.00 -35.74 -7.06
N SER A 649 18.32 -37.00 -7.36
CA SER A 649 18.08 -38.17 -6.51
C SER A 649 19.32 -38.67 -5.76
N ASP A 650 20.49 -38.06 -6.00
CA ASP A 650 21.72 -38.40 -5.28
C ASP A 650 21.57 -38.05 -3.79
N GLU A 651 21.91 -38.99 -2.90
CA GLU A 651 21.81 -38.79 -1.44
C GLU A 651 22.58 -37.56 -0.95
N ARG A 652 23.61 -37.14 -1.69
CA ARG A 652 24.41 -35.93 -1.41
C ARG A 652 23.71 -34.63 -1.78
N PHE A 653 22.71 -34.66 -2.68
CA PHE A 653 22.12 -33.44 -3.26
C PHE A 653 20.59 -33.35 -3.15
N VAL A 654 19.95 -34.35 -2.56
CA VAL A 654 18.49 -34.47 -2.49
C VAL A 654 17.79 -33.28 -1.80
N THR A 655 18.37 -32.72 -0.73
CA THR A 655 17.85 -31.53 -0.05
C THR A 655 18.84 -30.37 -0.10
N ASN A 656 18.35 -29.13 0.03
CA ASN A 656 19.21 -27.95 0.05
C ASN A 656 20.29 -28.02 1.15
N GLU A 657 19.95 -28.51 2.34
CA GLU A 657 20.92 -28.70 3.43
C GLU A 657 22.08 -29.59 3.01
N LYS A 658 21.77 -30.72 2.35
CA LYS A 658 22.77 -31.63 1.80
C LYS A 658 23.59 -30.96 0.69
N ARG A 659 22.95 -30.18 -0.19
CA ARG A 659 23.66 -29.41 -1.22
C ARG A 659 24.60 -28.35 -0.62
N VAL A 660 24.24 -27.74 0.50
CA VAL A 660 25.13 -26.82 1.23
C VAL A 660 26.31 -27.58 1.83
N GLU A 661 26.08 -28.73 2.46
CA GLU A 661 27.13 -29.61 3.01
C GLU A 661 28.12 -30.07 1.92
N TYR A 662 27.61 -30.53 0.78
CA TYR A 662 28.39 -31.09 -0.32
C TYR A 662 28.64 -30.11 -1.47
N ARG A 663 28.55 -28.79 -1.23
CA ARG A 663 28.66 -27.77 -2.29
C ARG A 663 29.98 -27.82 -3.05
N TYR A 664 31.06 -28.17 -2.35
CA TYR A 664 32.40 -28.31 -2.91
C TYR A 664 32.50 -29.42 -3.97
N ILE A 665 31.50 -30.30 -4.06
CA ILE A 665 31.37 -31.32 -5.10
C ILE A 665 30.39 -30.83 -6.18
N LEU A 666 29.19 -30.39 -5.79
CA LEU A 666 28.11 -30.07 -6.72
C LEU A 666 28.42 -28.85 -7.61
N VAL A 667 28.98 -27.79 -7.04
CA VAL A 667 29.23 -26.53 -7.75
C VAL A 667 30.26 -26.73 -8.89
N PRO A 668 31.42 -27.39 -8.67
CA PRO A 668 32.31 -27.74 -9.77
C PRO A 668 31.65 -28.60 -10.85
N MET A 669 30.83 -29.58 -10.48
CA MET A 669 30.13 -30.44 -11.45
C MET A 669 29.21 -29.64 -12.37
N ILE A 670 28.42 -28.71 -11.82
CA ILE A 670 27.58 -27.80 -12.63
C ILE A 670 28.46 -26.91 -13.50
N GLY A 671 29.52 -26.33 -12.95
CA GLY A 671 30.44 -25.44 -13.66
C GLY A 671 31.18 -26.10 -14.83
N GLU A 672 31.52 -27.38 -14.73
CA GLU A 672 32.12 -28.13 -15.86
C GLU A 672 31.12 -28.35 -17.00
N GLU A 673 29.84 -28.58 -16.67
CA GLU A 673 28.81 -28.72 -17.71
C GLU A 673 28.50 -27.37 -18.37
N THR A 674 28.32 -26.30 -17.59
CA THR A 674 27.93 -24.98 -18.14
C THR A 674 28.97 -24.41 -19.10
N LYS A 675 30.25 -24.76 -18.96
CA LYS A 675 31.31 -24.32 -19.90
C LYS A 675 31.16 -24.88 -21.31
N ASN A 676 30.39 -25.95 -21.50
CA ASN A 676 30.29 -26.63 -22.79
C ASN A 676 29.38 -25.93 -23.81
N LYS A 677 28.65 -24.88 -23.42
CA LYS A 677 27.77 -24.11 -24.31
C LYS A 677 27.94 -22.62 -24.09
N SER A 678 27.56 -21.83 -25.09
CA SER A 678 27.49 -20.39 -24.98
C SER A 678 26.42 -19.97 -23.98
N THR A 679 26.53 -18.73 -23.49
CA THR A 679 25.56 -18.13 -22.59
C THR A 679 24.17 -18.14 -23.23
N GLN A 680 24.08 -17.77 -24.52
CA GLN A 680 22.82 -17.72 -25.26
C GLN A 680 22.16 -19.11 -25.39
N GLU A 681 22.93 -20.15 -25.71
CA GLU A 681 22.39 -21.52 -25.77
C GLU A 681 21.81 -21.97 -24.42
N TRP A 682 22.45 -21.61 -23.30
CA TRP A 682 21.88 -21.91 -21.98
C TRP A 682 20.60 -21.13 -21.71
N LEU A 683 20.53 -19.85 -22.06
CA LEU A 683 19.31 -19.06 -21.92
C LEU A 683 18.14 -19.72 -22.66
N GLU A 684 18.38 -20.23 -23.87
CA GLU A 684 17.39 -20.97 -24.67
C GLU A 684 17.00 -22.31 -24.04
N ILE A 685 17.96 -23.06 -23.49
CA ILE A 685 17.70 -24.34 -22.80
C ILE A 685 16.79 -24.15 -21.57
N PHE A 686 17.00 -23.07 -20.83
CA PHE A 686 16.22 -22.75 -19.63
C PHE A 686 14.93 -21.98 -19.93
N GLU A 687 14.70 -21.55 -21.16
CA GLU A 687 13.47 -20.86 -21.54
C GLU A 687 12.22 -21.70 -21.29
N GLY A 688 11.21 -21.08 -20.66
CA GLY A 688 9.98 -21.74 -20.25
C GLY A 688 10.14 -22.82 -19.17
N SER A 689 11.33 -22.96 -18.56
CA SER A 689 11.57 -24.00 -17.54
C SER A 689 10.91 -23.69 -16.18
N GLY A 690 10.54 -22.42 -15.94
CA GLY A 690 10.07 -21.93 -14.64
C GLY A 690 11.19 -21.77 -13.60
N MET A 691 12.45 -21.95 -14.01
CA MET A 691 13.63 -21.70 -13.17
C MET A 691 14.06 -20.23 -13.25
N PRO A 692 14.58 -19.62 -12.16
CA PRO A 692 15.31 -18.36 -12.23
C PRO A 692 16.70 -18.57 -12.84
N TYR A 693 16.98 -17.91 -13.94
CA TYR A 693 18.29 -17.88 -14.60
C TYR A 693 18.51 -16.53 -15.29
N ALA A 694 19.77 -16.13 -15.47
CA ALA A 694 20.11 -14.89 -16.18
C ALA A 694 21.56 -14.92 -16.69
N ALA A 695 21.84 -14.23 -17.79
CA ALA A 695 23.21 -13.91 -18.18
C ALA A 695 23.80 -12.84 -17.24
N VAL A 696 25.11 -12.91 -16.99
CA VAL A 696 25.84 -11.84 -16.29
C VAL A 696 26.24 -10.78 -17.33
N ASN A 697 25.38 -9.78 -17.53
CA ASN A 697 25.59 -8.72 -18.50
C ASN A 697 26.49 -7.61 -17.95
N ASP A 698 27.21 -6.93 -18.86
CA ASP A 698 27.75 -5.62 -18.53
C ASP A 698 26.65 -4.54 -18.56
N VAL A 699 27.01 -3.31 -18.18
CA VAL A 699 26.03 -2.22 -18.09
C VAL A 699 25.56 -1.73 -19.47
N TYR A 700 26.41 -1.81 -20.50
CA TYR A 700 26.02 -1.42 -21.85
C TYR A 700 24.94 -2.37 -22.39
N ASP A 701 25.17 -3.68 -22.27
CA ASP A 701 24.23 -4.71 -22.68
C ASP A 701 22.94 -4.61 -21.85
N THR A 702 23.05 -4.32 -20.54
CA THR A 702 21.89 -4.08 -19.68
C THR A 702 21.01 -2.94 -20.19
N LEU A 703 21.59 -1.81 -20.62
CA LEU A 703 20.82 -0.68 -21.15
C LEU A 703 20.20 -0.94 -22.52
N HIS A 704 20.74 -1.88 -23.28
CA HIS A 704 20.22 -2.30 -24.59
C HIS A 704 19.35 -3.56 -24.50
N HIS A 705 19.18 -4.14 -23.31
CA HIS A 705 18.41 -5.34 -23.08
C HIS A 705 16.93 -5.11 -23.41
N ASP A 706 16.32 -6.04 -24.15
CA ASP A 706 14.93 -5.95 -24.63
C ASP A 706 13.94 -5.63 -23.51
N HIS A 707 14.08 -6.30 -22.36
CA HIS A 707 13.25 -6.03 -21.18
C HIS A 707 13.40 -4.61 -20.63
N VAL A 708 14.61 -4.04 -20.62
CA VAL A 708 14.89 -2.69 -20.11
C VAL A 708 14.27 -1.65 -21.05
N LEU A 709 14.42 -1.86 -22.37
CA LEU A 709 13.80 -1.03 -23.40
C LEU A 709 12.27 -1.12 -23.37
N ALA A 710 11.71 -2.34 -23.29
CA ALA A 710 10.27 -2.57 -23.21
C ALA A 710 9.63 -1.95 -21.95
N ARG A 711 10.38 -1.86 -20.85
CA ARG A 711 9.94 -1.17 -19.62
C ARG A 711 10.19 0.34 -19.63
N GLY A 712 10.68 0.90 -20.74
CA GLY A 712 10.94 2.32 -20.92
C GLY A 712 11.96 2.85 -19.92
N MET A 713 12.96 2.03 -19.55
CA MET A 713 13.98 2.40 -18.56
C MET A 713 15.10 3.26 -19.15
N VAL A 714 15.17 3.42 -20.47
CA VAL A 714 16.02 4.40 -21.14
C VAL A 714 15.10 5.42 -21.81
N LYS A 715 15.20 6.70 -21.42
CA LYS A 715 14.34 7.79 -21.94
C LYS A 715 15.20 8.89 -22.53
N GLU A 716 14.88 9.35 -23.73
CA GLU A 716 15.49 10.52 -24.34
C GLU A 716 14.79 11.80 -23.85
N VAL A 717 15.57 12.82 -23.52
CA VAL A 717 15.10 14.15 -23.12
C VAL A 717 15.92 15.25 -23.79
N HIS A 718 15.33 16.42 -23.96
CA HIS A 718 16.06 17.59 -24.45
C HIS A 718 16.70 18.35 -23.29
N HIS A 719 18.02 18.48 -23.30
CA HIS A 719 18.77 19.34 -22.40
C HIS A 719 19.14 20.63 -23.12
N GLU A 720 19.07 21.77 -22.41
CA GLU A 720 19.34 23.08 -23.00
C GLU A 720 20.76 23.16 -23.59
N ALA A 721 21.79 22.96 -22.76
CA ALA A 721 23.19 23.00 -23.16
C ALA A 721 23.67 21.83 -24.07
N CYS A 722 23.12 20.62 -23.89
CA CYS A 722 23.64 19.40 -24.53
C CYS A 722 22.76 18.85 -25.67
N GLY A 723 21.49 19.25 -25.77
CA GLY A 723 20.56 18.68 -26.75
C GLY A 723 19.93 17.37 -26.34
N PRO A 724 19.57 16.50 -27.31
CA PRO A 724 18.99 15.21 -26.99
C PRO A 724 20.02 14.36 -26.23
N ILE A 725 19.65 13.96 -25.02
CA ILE A 725 20.43 13.08 -24.14
C ILE A 725 19.53 11.92 -23.68
N LYS A 726 20.10 10.73 -23.47
CA LYS A 726 19.35 9.62 -22.86
C LYS A 726 19.63 9.55 -21.37
N LEU A 727 18.60 9.30 -20.58
CA LEU A 727 18.66 9.13 -19.13
C LEU A 727 18.06 7.77 -18.73
N VAL A 728 18.53 7.21 -17.61
CA VAL A 728 17.86 6.05 -16.99
C VAL A 728 16.57 6.53 -16.33
N ASN A 729 15.41 6.02 -16.77
CA ASN A 729 14.10 6.43 -16.30
C ASN A 729 13.79 5.96 -14.87
N THR A 730 12.74 6.51 -14.27
CA THR A 730 12.25 6.07 -12.96
C THR A 730 11.65 4.66 -13.01
N PRO A 731 11.90 3.81 -11.98
CA PRO A 731 11.34 2.45 -11.93
C PRO A 731 9.85 2.44 -11.57
N PHE A 732 9.30 3.54 -11.04
CA PHE A 732 7.89 3.65 -10.69
C PHE A 732 6.99 3.57 -11.93
N LYS A 733 6.03 2.64 -11.93
CA LYS A 733 5.01 2.46 -12.97
C LYS A 733 3.63 2.46 -12.31
N PHE A 734 2.94 3.60 -12.36
CA PHE A 734 1.63 3.78 -11.72
C PHE A 734 0.52 3.53 -12.75
N SER A 735 -0.56 2.85 -12.34
CA SER A 735 -1.73 2.63 -13.20
C SER A 735 -2.48 3.95 -13.48
N ASP A 736 -2.61 4.79 -12.45
CA ASP A 736 -3.57 5.91 -12.43
C ASP A 736 -2.94 7.29 -12.18
N ALA A 737 -1.62 7.35 -11.99
CA ALA A 737 -0.90 8.60 -11.78
C ALA A 737 0.21 8.78 -12.83
N GLU A 738 0.51 10.04 -13.17
CA GLU A 738 1.62 10.34 -14.08
C GLU A 738 2.93 10.45 -13.30
N VAL A 739 3.86 9.54 -13.61
CA VAL A 739 5.23 9.54 -13.10
C VAL A 739 6.16 9.57 -14.31
N SER A 740 6.90 10.67 -14.49
CA SER A 740 7.68 10.90 -15.69
C SER A 740 8.86 11.85 -15.44
N ILE A 741 9.90 11.74 -16.29
CA ILE A 741 10.88 12.82 -16.45
C ILE A 741 10.19 13.96 -17.19
N ARG A 742 9.85 15.03 -16.47
CA ARG A 742 9.24 16.27 -16.96
C ARG A 742 10.30 17.26 -17.45
N HIS A 743 11.39 17.38 -16.71
CA HIS A 743 12.50 18.28 -17.01
C HIS A 743 13.83 17.53 -17.03
N ALA A 744 14.70 17.89 -17.97
CA ALA A 744 16.10 17.49 -17.94
C ALA A 744 16.80 18.11 -16.70
N PRO A 745 17.98 17.60 -16.31
CA PRO A 745 18.81 18.29 -15.31
C PRO A 745 19.05 19.75 -15.68
N PRO A 746 18.91 20.70 -14.75
CA PRO A 746 19.10 22.11 -15.04
C PRO A 746 20.59 22.47 -15.16
N THR A 747 20.89 23.43 -16.01
CA THR A 747 22.18 24.14 -15.99
C THR A 747 22.33 24.92 -14.68
N LEU A 748 23.57 25.29 -14.33
CA LEU A 748 23.83 25.98 -13.07
C LEU A 748 23.08 27.33 -13.04
N GLY A 749 22.16 27.48 -12.08
CA GLY A 749 21.42 28.71 -11.86
C GLY A 749 20.36 29.03 -12.92
N GLU A 750 19.98 28.07 -13.77
CA GLU A 750 18.99 28.21 -14.86
C GLU A 750 17.72 28.95 -14.41
N ASP A 751 17.21 28.59 -13.23
CA ASP A 751 15.92 29.06 -12.72
C ASP A 751 16.07 30.17 -11.66
N THR A 752 17.27 30.72 -11.46
CA THR A 752 17.57 31.66 -10.37
C THR A 752 16.65 32.89 -10.40
N SER A 753 16.43 33.46 -11.59
CA SER A 753 15.62 34.69 -11.70
C SER A 753 14.13 34.38 -11.48
N ASP A 754 13.62 33.32 -12.11
CA ASP A 754 12.23 32.88 -12.00
C ASP A 754 11.83 32.57 -10.54
N ILE A 755 12.70 31.86 -9.80
CA ILE A 755 12.45 31.53 -8.39
C ILE A 755 12.45 32.79 -7.51
N LEU A 756 13.32 33.76 -7.78
CA LEU A 756 13.33 35.02 -7.01
C LEU A 756 12.11 35.89 -7.34
N GLU A 757 11.65 35.90 -8.59
CA GLU A 757 10.42 36.58 -8.98
C GLU A 757 9.18 35.94 -8.31
N GLU A 758 9.13 34.60 -8.18
CA GLU A 758 8.09 33.90 -7.41
C GLU A 758 8.04 34.33 -5.93
N LEU A 759 9.19 34.70 -5.35
CA LEU A 759 9.30 35.25 -3.99
C LEU A 759 8.95 36.75 -3.92
N GLY A 760 8.68 37.40 -5.04
CA GLY A 760 8.30 38.81 -5.12
C GLY A 760 9.47 39.78 -5.26
N PHE A 761 10.67 39.31 -5.62
CA PHE A 761 11.78 40.19 -5.94
C PHE A 761 11.56 40.86 -7.30
N THR A 762 11.87 42.15 -7.39
CA THR A 762 11.88 42.89 -8.65
C THR A 762 13.16 42.61 -9.45
N SER A 763 13.12 42.80 -10.77
CA SER A 763 14.30 42.61 -11.62
C SER A 763 15.50 43.46 -11.18
N ASP A 764 15.27 44.66 -10.64
CA ASP A 764 16.34 45.52 -10.10
C ASP A 764 16.99 44.93 -8.85
N GLN A 765 16.19 44.35 -7.94
CA GLN A 765 16.74 43.67 -6.75
C GLN A 765 17.52 42.41 -7.14
N ILE A 766 17.02 41.64 -8.11
CA ILE A 766 17.70 40.45 -8.64
C ILE A 766 19.05 40.85 -9.25
N ASN A 767 19.08 41.90 -10.08
CA ASN A 767 20.32 42.42 -10.66
C ASN A 767 21.30 42.92 -9.58
N GLY A 768 20.78 43.54 -8.50
CA GLY A 768 21.57 43.89 -7.33
C GLY A 768 22.26 42.68 -6.70
N LEU A 769 21.50 41.63 -6.38
CA LEU A 769 22.02 40.38 -5.79
C LEU A 769 23.05 39.68 -6.70
N LYS A 770 22.86 39.72 -8.03
CA LYS A 770 23.84 39.22 -9.01
C LYS A 770 25.14 40.02 -8.96
N SER A 771 25.04 41.36 -8.92
CA SER A 771 26.21 42.24 -8.86
C SER A 771 27.03 42.06 -7.57
N GLU A 772 26.37 41.71 -6.47
CA GLU A 772 26.98 41.43 -5.18
C GLU A 772 27.53 40.00 -5.07
N GLY A 773 27.27 39.15 -6.07
CA GLY A 773 27.69 37.74 -6.08
C GLY A 773 26.91 36.85 -5.12
N VAL A 774 25.75 37.31 -4.63
CA VAL A 774 24.85 36.52 -3.78
C VAL A 774 24.13 35.45 -4.60
N VAL A 775 23.81 35.75 -5.86
CA VAL A 775 23.22 34.82 -6.83
C VAL A 775 23.93 34.89 -8.18
N ALA A 776 23.72 33.89 -9.05
CA ALA A 776 24.39 33.80 -10.37
C ALA A 776 23.73 34.66 -11.47
#